data_AF-A0A3B3YPN2-F1
#
_entry.id   AF-A0A3B3YPN2-F1
#
_cell.length_a   1.000
_cell.length_b   1.000
_cell.length_c   1.000
_cell.angle_alpha   90.00
_cell.angle_beta   90.00
_cell.angle_gamma   90.00
#
_symmetry.space_group_name_H-M   'P 1'
#
loop_
_entity.id
_entity.type
_entity.pdbx_description
1 polymer ?
#
loop_
_entity_poly.entity_id
_entity_poly.type
_entity_poly.pdbx_seq_one_letter_code
_entity_poly.pdbx_strand_id
1 'polypeptide(L)'
;QSCFQVSSYSSSMLGGRALQILGLTLPPDGRLLCRFKGEIEQQGIIDEEGHPYCISPLLYETGWISFDVSTDGTNFNRSGEYLSVHPSKADPSFEVTLVNSTLWQNYGTPNMAGQLTMTWNSSLIESKRVNVELWGYREVSRSTAGSSSLQAEISYLYSLGRNISNTGDFSFFPQPREKFSMWELGNIRITASSTSEGERNVQSLWSGGHVLAWHLEQSFRDDPSAWAQRKCLQWDDLERKLPDFLDELIDCPCSLAQARADTGRFHTDYSCNIETGSVCTYHPGSVHCVRAVQASSSHGSGQQCCYDNTGALVLTGDSVGGSTPDRAHDWGSPPYGEPPRVPGFSHWLHDVTSFCYCCLWSDLCHVYLNRRPSSGCRRYQPPKAGVVFGNLHFITFDGLSYTFNGRGEYYLFLSTDKNLSIQARTEQLKLKNVAMKENSSDVIEVRTAGDHLQVLRNQKILPFTEQRWMDLQGVFVFAPSPQNVTVIFSSGAAVELRLHEGAMTATVLLPVEFSNHSLGLLGWMNSDPSDDLTTRSGEVISANATQEEIFTFGAAWNISNMSSLFTYDSHYLLDSYFFPLSHDPAFVPAFSLPLKPDDTLAADMLSMCLGEGAQFCIHDTLISRSLAVGNATLRAYQHHQALMEALKPVVSCGWLPTPRNGKKNGTHYLEGKTLSFTCNEGYILYRSTERTCLQEGTWTGEQPYCITAINFLKLNEQNQLLSLWTLSKCL
;
A
#
# COMPACT_ATOMS: atom_id res chain seq x y z
N GLN A 1 -23.78 2.01 27.14
CA GLN A 1 -23.46 3.19 26.30
C GLN A 1 -24.26 3.11 25.02
N SER A 2 -24.84 4.22 24.56
CA SER A 2 -25.52 4.27 23.26
C SER A 2 -24.50 4.57 22.18
N CYS A 3 -24.46 3.75 21.13
CA CYS A 3 -23.62 4.00 19.96
C CYS A 3 -24.32 4.96 19.00
N PHE A 4 -23.56 5.81 18.32
CA PHE A 4 -24.05 6.64 17.21
C PHE A 4 -23.14 6.50 15.98
N GLN A 5 -23.63 6.98 14.84
CA GLN A 5 -22.87 7.07 13.59
C GLN A 5 -22.67 8.53 13.21
N VAL A 6 -21.68 8.78 12.36
CA VAL A 6 -21.36 10.12 11.85
C VAL A 6 -21.47 10.18 10.34
N SER A 7 -21.81 11.37 9.83
CA SER A 7 -21.85 11.70 8.41
C SER A 7 -21.21 13.07 8.19
N SER A 8 -20.18 13.25 7.38
CA SER A 8 -19.27 12.25 6.82
C SER A 8 -18.62 11.37 7.88
N TYR A 9 -18.18 10.17 7.49
CA TYR A 9 -17.50 9.26 8.43
C TYR A 9 -15.98 9.35 8.39
N SER A 10 -15.40 10.12 7.45
CA SER A 10 -13.96 10.34 7.36
C SER A 10 -13.57 11.81 7.41
N SER A 11 -12.34 12.09 7.87
CA SER A 11 -11.70 13.40 7.85
C SER A 11 -10.18 13.25 7.69
N SER A 12 -9.53 14.21 7.04
CA SER A 12 -8.07 14.27 7.03
C SER A 12 -7.55 14.36 8.47
N MET A 13 -6.40 13.74 8.76
CA MET A 13 -5.75 13.86 10.06
C MET A 13 -5.41 15.32 10.41
N LEU A 14 -5.41 16.24 9.45
CA LEU A 14 -5.27 17.69 9.71
C LEU A 14 -6.49 18.32 10.42
N GLY A 15 -7.61 17.61 10.47
CA GLY A 15 -8.84 18.04 11.10
C GLY A 15 -9.61 19.08 10.27
N GLY A 16 -10.55 19.76 10.93
CA GLY A 16 -11.34 20.85 10.35
C GLY A 16 -12.68 20.45 9.72
N ARG A 17 -12.99 19.16 9.60
CA ARG A 17 -14.26 18.71 9.04
C ARG A 17 -15.37 18.69 10.09
N ALA A 18 -16.55 19.21 9.73
CA ALA A 18 -17.74 19.08 10.57
C ALA A 18 -18.35 17.68 10.40
N LEU A 19 -18.31 16.87 11.46
CA LEU A 19 -18.89 15.53 11.51
C LEU A 19 -20.29 15.62 12.10
N GLN A 20 -21.33 15.41 11.29
CA GLN A 20 -22.72 15.37 11.76
C GLN A 20 -22.94 14.11 12.58
N ILE A 21 -23.53 14.24 13.77
CA ILE A 21 -23.86 13.11 14.62
C ILE A 21 -25.30 12.67 14.30
N LEU A 22 -25.44 11.46 13.76
CA LEU A 22 -26.72 10.94 13.32
C LEU A 22 -27.56 10.44 14.51
N GLY A 23 -28.85 10.77 14.50
CA GLY A 23 -29.81 10.29 15.49
C GLY A 23 -29.63 10.85 16.91
N LEU A 24 -28.87 11.94 17.06
CA LEU A 24 -28.72 12.64 18.33
C LEU A 24 -29.70 13.82 18.41
N THR A 25 -30.47 13.88 19.50
CA THR A 25 -31.35 15.01 19.81
C THR A 25 -30.90 15.63 21.12
N LEU A 26 -30.69 16.95 21.13
CA LEU A 26 -30.28 17.70 22.31
C LEU A 26 -31.51 18.20 23.09
N PRO A 27 -31.45 18.22 24.44
CA PRO A 27 -32.47 18.88 25.24
C PRO A 27 -32.44 20.40 25.01
N PRO A 28 -33.52 21.13 25.35
CA PRO A 28 -33.66 22.57 25.07
C PRO A 28 -32.54 23.48 25.61
N ASP A 29 -31.86 23.06 26.69
CA ASP A 29 -30.69 23.73 27.29
C ASP A 29 -29.40 22.89 27.18
N GLY A 30 -29.41 21.87 26.31
CA GLY A 30 -28.32 20.93 26.14
C GLY A 30 -27.07 21.60 25.56
N ARG A 31 -25.91 21.24 26.10
CA ARG A 31 -24.61 21.62 25.54
C ARG A 31 -23.97 20.40 24.92
N LEU A 32 -23.59 20.53 23.64
CA LEU A 32 -22.82 19.49 22.96
C LEU A 32 -21.32 19.68 23.25
N LEU A 33 -20.72 18.71 23.94
CA LEU A 33 -19.27 18.57 24.04
C LEU A 33 -18.83 17.29 23.33
N CYS A 34 -17.72 17.40 22.61
CA CYS A 34 -17.13 16.37 21.78
C CYS A 34 -15.79 15.99 22.39
N ARG A 35 -15.50 14.70 22.54
CA ARG A 35 -14.21 14.22 23.03
C ARG A 35 -13.64 13.18 22.09
N PHE A 36 -12.50 13.52 21.49
CA PHE A 36 -11.79 12.64 20.56
C PHE A 36 -10.61 11.97 21.26
N LYS A 37 -10.39 10.69 20.97
CA LYS A 37 -9.30 9.88 21.57
C LYS A 37 -9.34 9.83 23.11
N GLY A 38 -10.47 10.17 23.73
CA GLY A 38 -10.59 10.30 25.18
C GLY A 38 -9.85 11.49 25.80
N GLU A 39 -9.20 12.35 25.01
CA GLU A 39 -8.31 13.42 25.51
C GLU A 39 -8.64 14.81 24.95
N ILE A 40 -9.04 14.91 23.68
CA ILE A 40 -9.25 16.20 23.00
C ILE A 40 -10.71 16.59 23.14
N GLU A 41 -11.01 17.47 24.10
CA GLU A 41 -12.35 18.01 24.33
C GLU A 41 -12.57 19.34 23.59
N GLN A 42 -13.72 19.47 22.94
CA GLN A 42 -14.12 20.68 22.24
C GLN A 42 -15.64 20.89 22.25
N GLN A 43 -16.05 22.13 22.05
CA GLN A 43 -17.46 22.50 21.91
C GLN A 43 -18.00 22.04 20.56
N GLY A 44 -19.17 21.38 20.56
CA GLY A 44 -19.90 21.03 19.36
C GLY A 44 -20.76 22.18 18.83
N ILE A 45 -21.17 22.08 17.56
CA ILE A 45 -21.97 23.07 16.84
C ILE A 45 -23.35 22.47 16.59
N ILE A 46 -24.38 23.30 16.56
CA ILE A 46 -25.75 22.91 16.20
C ILE A 46 -26.19 23.85 15.07
N ASP A 47 -26.64 23.29 13.94
CA ASP A 47 -27.15 24.10 12.83
C ASP A 47 -28.54 24.68 13.11
N GLU A 48 -29.07 25.51 12.20
CA GLU A 48 -30.38 26.15 12.36
C GLU A 48 -31.52 25.12 12.39
N GLU A 49 -31.32 23.96 11.75
CA GLU A 49 -32.23 22.83 11.72
C GLU A 49 -32.14 21.93 12.97
N GLY A 50 -31.19 22.18 13.86
CA GLY A 50 -31.00 21.44 15.12
C GLY A 50 -30.12 20.20 15.02
N HIS A 51 -29.41 19.98 13.91
CA HIS A 51 -28.47 18.88 13.77
C HIS A 51 -27.17 19.16 14.51
N PRO A 52 -26.67 18.20 15.30
CA PRO A 52 -25.42 18.33 16.05
C PRO A 52 -24.19 17.94 15.21
N TYR A 53 -23.13 18.76 15.30
CA TYR A 53 -21.84 18.53 14.65
C TYR A 53 -20.68 18.65 15.64
N CYS A 54 -19.63 17.87 15.38
CA CYS A 54 -18.34 18.03 16.03
C CYS A 54 -17.25 18.21 14.97
N ILE A 55 -16.35 19.17 15.18
CA ILE A 55 -15.24 19.40 14.24
C ILE A 55 -14.14 18.37 14.52
N SER A 56 -13.70 17.61 13.52
CA SER A 56 -12.57 16.70 13.68
C SER A 56 -11.31 17.49 14.08
N PRO A 57 -10.56 17.07 15.12
CA PRO A 57 -9.36 17.77 15.55
C PRO A 57 -8.16 17.48 14.66
N LEU A 58 -7.10 18.26 14.83
CA LEU A 58 -5.78 17.95 14.28
C LEU A 58 -5.19 16.74 15.03
N LEU A 59 -4.77 15.73 14.29
CA LEU A 59 -4.16 14.49 14.73
C LEU A 59 -2.82 14.26 14.01
N TYR A 60 -2.00 13.36 14.56
CA TYR A 60 -0.75 12.90 13.96
C TYR A 60 -0.81 11.40 13.61
N GLU A 61 -2.02 10.86 13.42
CA GLU A 61 -2.30 9.44 13.22
C GLU A 61 -3.47 9.22 12.25
N THR A 62 -3.46 8.08 11.57
CA THR A 62 -4.53 7.61 10.68
C THR A 62 -5.17 6.34 11.23
N GLY A 63 -6.38 6.04 10.78
CA GLY A 63 -7.18 4.90 11.24
C GLY A 63 -8.47 5.33 11.95
N TRP A 64 -9.20 4.37 12.50
CA TRP A 64 -10.45 4.64 13.20
C TRP A 64 -10.19 5.23 14.59
N ILE A 65 -10.73 6.42 14.83
CA ILE A 65 -10.55 7.19 16.05
C ILE A 65 -11.83 7.14 16.88
N SER A 66 -11.68 6.82 18.16
CA SER A 66 -12.78 6.85 19.12
C SER A 66 -13.27 8.28 19.36
N PHE A 67 -14.59 8.41 19.46
CA PHE A 67 -15.27 9.68 19.51
C PHE A 67 -16.47 9.62 20.46
N ASP A 68 -16.39 10.34 21.57
CA ASP A 68 -17.46 10.41 22.57
C ASP A 68 -18.16 11.78 22.54
N VAL A 69 -19.44 11.79 22.92
CA VAL A 69 -20.20 13.05 23.06
C VAL A 69 -20.95 13.14 24.38
N SER A 70 -21.04 14.36 24.89
CA SER A 70 -21.85 14.74 26.04
C SER A 70 -22.91 15.75 25.60
N THR A 71 -24.16 15.54 26.03
CA THR A 71 -25.29 16.44 25.75
C THR A 71 -25.67 17.31 26.95
N ASP A 72 -25.10 17.03 28.12
CA ASP A 72 -25.28 17.76 29.38
C ASP A 72 -24.03 18.56 29.78
N GLY A 73 -22.99 18.52 28.95
CA GLY A 73 -21.71 19.20 29.17
C GLY A 73 -20.81 18.55 30.23
N THR A 74 -21.14 17.37 30.75
CA THR A 74 -20.33 16.70 31.79
C THR A 74 -20.18 15.20 31.56
N ASN A 75 -21.23 14.49 31.15
CA ASN A 75 -21.25 13.05 31.02
C ASN A 75 -21.16 12.62 29.55
N PHE A 76 -20.08 11.91 29.21
CA PHE A 76 -19.86 11.31 27.90
C PHE A 76 -20.44 9.89 27.86
N ASN A 77 -21.75 9.81 27.65
CA ASN A 77 -22.53 8.57 27.73
C ASN A 77 -22.80 7.91 26.36
N ARG A 78 -22.38 8.58 25.28
CA ARG A 78 -22.54 8.16 23.89
C ARG A 78 -21.19 8.13 23.20
N SER A 79 -20.96 7.10 22.40
CA SER A 79 -19.68 6.83 21.73
C SER A 79 -19.89 6.42 20.28
N GLY A 80 -18.95 6.79 19.43
CA GLY A 80 -18.88 6.46 18.01
C GLY A 80 -17.42 6.40 17.56
N GLU A 81 -17.22 6.22 16.26
CA GLU A 81 -15.90 6.21 15.65
C GLU A 81 -15.97 6.97 14.32
N TYR A 82 -14.87 7.57 13.90
CA TYR A 82 -14.69 8.14 12.57
C TYR A 82 -13.31 7.78 12.04
N LEU A 83 -13.11 7.85 10.72
CA LEU A 83 -11.86 7.50 10.07
C LEU A 83 -10.97 8.75 9.89
N SER A 84 -9.82 8.77 10.55
CA SER A 84 -8.74 9.73 10.29
C SER A 84 -7.92 9.26 9.09
N VAL A 85 -7.81 10.10 8.07
CA VAL A 85 -7.24 9.74 6.77
C VAL A 85 -5.92 10.46 6.52
N HIS A 86 -4.99 9.75 5.88
CA HIS A 86 -3.74 10.33 5.40
C HIS A 86 -4.02 11.53 4.49
N PRO A 87 -3.32 12.68 4.64
CA PRO A 87 -3.64 13.89 3.88
C PRO A 87 -3.70 13.66 2.36
N SER A 88 -2.71 13.00 1.75
CA SER A 88 -2.72 12.72 0.31
C SER A 88 -3.76 11.67 -0.16
N LYS A 89 -4.48 11.03 0.76
CA LYS A 89 -5.54 10.04 0.47
C LYS A 89 -6.95 10.57 0.82
N ALA A 90 -7.05 11.76 1.42
CA ALA A 90 -8.33 12.35 1.72
C ALA A 90 -9.07 12.77 0.44
N ASP A 91 -10.39 12.91 0.53
CA ASP A 91 -11.21 13.23 -0.64
C ASP A 91 -10.90 14.66 -1.12
N PRO A 92 -10.39 14.82 -2.36
CA PRO A 92 -9.96 16.11 -2.88
C PRO A 92 -11.09 17.14 -3.01
N SER A 93 -12.35 16.71 -3.01
CA SER A 93 -13.51 17.61 -3.02
C SER A 93 -13.64 18.44 -1.74
N PHE A 94 -12.94 18.05 -0.68
CA PHE A 94 -12.91 18.72 0.62
C PHE A 94 -11.55 19.33 0.96
N GLU A 95 -10.68 19.50 -0.05
CA GLU A 95 -9.34 20.06 0.12
C GLU A 95 -9.15 21.41 -0.58
N VAL A 96 -8.10 22.11 -0.18
CA VAL A 96 -7.57 23.27 -0.90
C VAL A 96 -6.64 22.77 -1.99
N THR A 97 -7.01 23.00 -3.24
CA THR A 97 -6.18 22.64 -4.40
C THR A 97 -5.17 23.75 -4.69
N LEU A 98 -3.89 23.38 -4.75
CA LEU A 98 -2.81 24.27 -5.19
C LEU A 98 -2.69 24.21 -6.71
N VAL A 99 -3.05 25.29 -7.40
CA VAL A 99 -3.01 25.32 -8.87
C VAL A 99 -1.56 25.34 -9.33
N ASN A 100 -1.19 24.43 -10.23
CA ASN A 100 0.18 24.22 -10.69
C ASN A 100 1.16 23.94 -9.54
N SER A 101 0.98 22.81 -8.86
CA SER A 101 1.82 22.39 -7.71
C SER A 101 3.32 22.42 -7.99
N THR A 102 3.75 22.20 -9.25
CA THR A 102 5.16 22.33 -9.66
C THR A 102 5.70 23.75 -9.46
N LEU A 103 4.91 24.78 -9.75
CA LEU A 103 5.29 26.18 -9.52
C LEU A 103 5.39 26.48 -8.02
N TRP A 104 4.48 25.97 -7.20
CA TRP A 104 4.51 26.12 -5.74
C TRP A 104 5.79 25.53 -5.15
N GLN A 105 6.10 24.29 -5.55
CA GLN A 105 7.25 23.55 -5.04
C GLN A 105 8.58 24.15 -5.50
N ASN A 106 8.67 24.67 -6.72
CA ASN A 106 9.94 25.16 -7.28
C ASN A 106 10.04 26.69 -7.32
N TYR A 107 9.14 27.42 -6.64
CA TYR A 107 9.11 28.88 -6.70
C TYR A 107 10.45 29.50 -6.29
N GLY A 108 10.96 30.45 -7.07
CA GLY A 108 12.25 31.10 -6.82
C GLY A 108 13.44 30.42 -7.52
N THR A 109 13.24 29.22 -8.08
CA THR A 109 14.23 28.58 -8.97
C THR A 109 14.13 29.14 -10.40
N PRO A 110 15.11 28.86 -11.30
CA PRO A 110 15.10 29.40 -12.65
C PRO A 110 13.79 29.12 -13.40
N ASN A 111 13.19 30.17 -13.98
CA ASN A 111 11.91 30.14 -14.70
C ASN A 111 10.67 29.80 -13.85
N MET A 112 10.78 29.73 -12.52
CA MET A 112 9.69 29.41 -11.60
C MET A 112 9.33 30.62 -10.74
N ALA A 113 8.69 31.62 -11.35
CA ALA A 113 8.22 32.81 -10.66
C ALA A 113 6.86 33.25 -11.22
N GLY A 114 6.14 34.03 -10.44
CA GLY A 114 4.83 34.56 -10.84
C GLY A 114 3.84 34.61 -9.69
N GLN A 115 2.56 34.61 -10.06
CA GLN A 115 1.44 34.56 -9.14
C GLN A 115 1.14 33.11 -8.77
N LEU A 116 0.99 32.84 -7.47
CA LEU A 116 0.49 31.54 -7.00
C LEU A 116 -1.01 31.63 -6.79
N THR A 117 -1.72 30.58 -7.19
CA THR A 117 -3.19 30.47 -7.11
C THR A 117 -3.58 29.18 -6.41
N MET A 118 -4.58 29.28 -5.54
CA MET A 118 -5.22 28.16 -4.86
C MET A 118 -6.74 28.25 -5.04
N THR A 119 -7.42 27.11 -5.01
CA THR A 119 -8.88 27.02 -5.14
C THR A 119 -9.47 26.06 -4.12
N TRP A 120 -10.69 26.31 -3.67
CA TRP A 120 -11.45 25.44 -2.76
C TRP A 120 -12.95 25.55 -3.03
N ASN A 121 -13.73 24.59 -2.53
CA ASN A 121 -15.18 24.70 -2.56
C ASN A 121 -15.66 25.68 -1.48
N SER A 122 -16.06 26.89 -1.90
CA SER A 122 -16.48 27.97 -1.01
C SER A 122 -17.68 27.62 -0.14
N SER A 123 -18.54 26.69 -0.56
CA SER A 123 -19.74 26.28 0.17
C SER A 123 -19.45 25.45 1.42
N LEU A 124 -18.24 24.89 1.56
CA LEU A 124 -17.87 24.08 2.73
C LEU A 124 -17.50 24.92 3.96
N ILE A 125 -17.33 26.23 3.79
CA ILE A 125 -17.13 27.19 4.86
C ILE A 125 -18.29 28.18 4.79
N GLU A 126 -19.23 28.06 5.73
CA GLU A 126 -20.46 28.87 5.80
C GLU A 126 -20.19 30.31 6.28
N SER A 127 -19.33 31.02 5.57
CA SER A 127 -19.01 32.41 5.83
C SER A 127 -18.82 33.18 4.54
N LYS A 128 -19.30 34.43 4.53
CA LYS A 128 -19.07 35.38 3.42
C LYS A 128 -17.60 35.78 3.30
N ARG A 129 -16.84 35.64 4.37
CA ARG A 129 -15.44 36.06 4.44
C ARG A 129 -14.57 35.01 5.15
N VAL A 130 -13.35 34.84 4.65
CA VAL A 130 -12.42 33.80 5.12
C VAL A 130 -11.04 34.37 5.43
N ASN A 131 -10.27 33.63 6.21
CA ASN A 131 -8.83 33.81 6.37
C ASN A 131 -8.10 32.72 5.60
N VAL A 132 -6.94 33.07 5.03
CA VAL A 132 -6.02 32.15 4.35
C VAL A 132 -4.75 32.10 5.18
N GLU A 133 -4.49 30.97 5.81
CA GLU A 133 -3.42 30.79 6.79
C GLU A 133 -2.34 29.85 6.28
N LEU A 134 -1.08 30.15 6.61
CA LEU A 134 0.03 29.22 6.44
C LEU A 134 0.34 28.51 7.75
N TRP A 135 0.41 27.19 7.69
CA TRP A 135 0.81 26.32 8.78
C TRP A 135 2.07 25.56 8.39
N GLY A 136 3.06 25.51 9.29
CA GLY A 136 4.32 24.80 9.09
C GLY A 136 4.37 23.49 9.87
N TYR A 137 5.11 22.53 9.34
CA TYR A 137 5.44 21.27 9.99
C TYR A 137 6.95 21.20 10.29
N ARG A 138 7.32 20.65 11.45
CA ARG A 138 8.69 20.26 11.78
C ARG A 138 8.70 19.15 12.83
N GLU A 139 9.85 18.50 12.98
CA GLU A 139 10.12 17.53 14.05
C GLU A 139 11.18 18.11 14.98
N VAL A 140 10.85 18.29 16.26
CA VAL A 140 11.71 18.93 17.26
C VAL A 140 12.09 17.98 18.38
N SER A 141 13.37 17.99 18.76
CA SER A 141 13.83 17.24 19.94
C SER A 141 13.41 17.98 21.22
N ARG A 142 12.59 17.33 22.05
CA ARG A 142 12.26 17.82 23.39
C ARG A 142 12.88 16.89 24.43
N SER A 143 13.71 17.46 25.29
CA SER A 143 14.28 16.74 26.43
C SER A 143 13.30 16.76 27.60
N THR A 144 12.74 15.61 27.97
CA THR A 144 12.02 15.41 29.23
C THR A 144 12.79 14.42 30.10
N ALA A 145 13.21 14.86 31.29
CA ALA A 145 13.74 14.03 32.38
C ALA A 145 14.60 12.80 31.98
N GLY A 146 15.63 13.00 31.15
CA GLY A 146 16.62 11.97 30.82
C GLY A 146 16.37 11.18 29.53
N SER A 147 15.29 11.44 28.79
CA SER A 147 15.06 10.93 27.43
C SER A 147 14.80 12.09 26.47
N SER A 148 15.50 12.11 25.34
CA SER A 148 15.21 13.02 24.22
C SER A 148 14.38 12.27 23.19
N SER A 149 13.10 12.63 23.04
CA SER A 149 12.27 12.14 21.94
C SER A 149 12.00 13.28 20.95
N LEU A 150 12.02 12.93 19.66
CA LEU A 150 11.51 13.81 18.62
C LEU A 150 9.99 13.91 18.77
N GLN A 151 9.44 15.11 18.58
CA GLN A 151 8.01 15.36 18.58
C GLN A 151 7.64 16.11 17.31
N ALA A 152 6.55 15.69 16.67
CA ALA A 152 5.98 16.39 15.53
C ALA A 152 5.27 17.67 15.98
N GLU A 153 5.44 18.74 15.22
CA GLU A 153 4.86 20.05 15.49
C GLU A 153 4.27 20.65 14.22
N ILE A 154 2.94 20.76 14.19
CA ILE A 154 2.19 21.58 13.22
C ILE A 154 1.77 22.88 13.90
N SER A 155 2.21 24.01 13.36
CA SER A 155 2.04 25.34 13.97
C SER A 155 1.65 26.41 12.94
N TYR A 156 0.73 27.30 13.35
CA TYR A 156 0.38 28.50 12.59
C TYR A 156 1.60 29.42 12.47
N LEU A 157 1.85 29.92 11.26
CA LEU A 157 2.95 30.86 10.99
C LEU A 157 2.42 32.28 10.81
N TYR A 158 1.61 32.50 9.77
CA TYR A 158 1.02 33.80 9.44
C TYR A 158 -0.13 33.66 8.42
N SER A 159 -0.97 34.67 8.32
CA SER A 159 -2.02 34.75 7.29
C SER A 159 -1.51 35.38 5.98
N LEU A 160 -1.83 34.72 4.86
CA LEU A 160 -1.63 35.21 3.50
C LEU A 160 -2.73 36.21 3.10
N GLY A 161 -3.95 35.95 3.54
CA GLY A 161 -5.13 36.79 3.31
C GLY A 161 -5.98 36.84 4.57
N ARG A 162 -6.40 38.05 4.97
CA ARG A 162 -7.23 38.26 6.15
C ARG A 162 -8.57 38.81 5.77
N ASN A 163 -9.63 38.22 6.32
CA ASN A 163 -11.00 38.68 6.12
C ASN A 163 -11.26 38.97 4.63
N ILE A 164 -10.92 38.04 3.73
CA ILE A 164 -11.11 38.18 2.29
C ILE A 164 -12.49 37.65 1.89
N SER A 165 -13.01 38.04 0.73
CA SER A 165 -14.27 37.47 0.22
C SER A 165 -14.12 35.98 -0.06
N ASN A 166 -15.10 35.16 0.34
CA ASN A 166 -15.10 33.72 0.09
C ASN A 166 -15.61 33.43 -1.34
N THR A 167 -14.75 33.58 -2.34
CA THR A 167 -15.08 33.32 -3.77
C THR A 167 -14.69 31.91 -4.22
N GLY A 168 -13.99 31.14 -3.38
CA GLY A 168 -13.47 29.81 -3.73
C GLY A 168 -12.08 29.83 -4.37
N ASP A 169 -11.45 31.00 -4.46
CA ASP A 169 -10.10 31.16 -5.01
C ASP A 169 -9.32 32.26 -4.27
N PHE A 170 -8.00 32.10 -4.24
CA PHE A 170 -7.10 33.14 -3.74
C PHE A 170 -5.78 33.11 -4.51
N SER A 171 -5.28 34.29 -4.87
CA SER A 171 -4.02 34.42 -5.59
C SER A 171 -3.14 35.52 -5.00
N PHE A 172 -1.84 35.29 -4.93
CA PHE A 172 -0.88 36.25 -4.38
C PHE A 172 0.49 36.13 -5.04
N PHE A 173 1.32 37.18 -4.87
CA PHE A 173 2.74 37.15 -5.24
C PHE A 173 3.58 36.86 -4.00
N PRO A 174 4.27 35.70 -3.93
CA PRO A 174 5.10 35.33 -2.80
C PRO A 174 6.21 36.33 -2.48
N GLN A 175 6.30 36.69 -1.20
CA GLN A 175 7.39 37.50 -0.64
C GLN A 175 8.20 36.66 0.36
N PRO A 176 9.54 36.80 0.41
CA PRO A 176 10.36 36.12 1.41
C PRO A 176 9.90 36.42 2.84
N ARG A 177 9.98 35.42 3.71
CA ARG A 177 9.64 35.55 5.14
C ARG A 177 10.80 35.07 6.01
N GLU A 178 11.84 35.90 6.13
CA GLU A 178 13.07 35.55 6.89
C GLU A 178 12.81 35.01 8.31
N LYS A 179 11.79 35.54 9.01
CA LYS A 179 11.43 35.06 10.36
C LYS A 179 10.92 33.62 10.40
N PHE A 180 10.41 33.10 9.29
CA PHE A 180 9.77 31.79 9.17
C PHE A 180 10.48 30.86 8.18
N SER A 181 11.59 31.29 7.60
CA SER A 181 12.44 30.53 6.67
C SER A 181 12.84 29.13 7.12
N MET A 182 12.88 28.87 8.43
CA MET A 182 13.19 27.56 8.98
C MET A 182 12.06 26.52 8.80
N TRP A 183 10.88 26.95 8.36
CA TRP A 183 9.69 26.09 8.20
C TRP A 183 9.53 25.67 6.75
N GLU A 184 10.30 24.68 6.31
CA GLU A 184 10.40 24.37 4.88
C GLU A 184 9.24 23.50 4.34
N LEU A 185 8.39 22.97 5.22
CA LEU A 185 7.25 22.11 4.89
C LEU A 185 5.99 22.65 5.57
N GLY A 186 4.86 22.58 4.88
CA GLY A 186 3.60 23.01 5.47
C GLY A 186 2.37 22.87 4.58
N ASN A 187 1.30 23.51 5.02
CA ASN A 187 -0.04 23.45 4.43
C ASN A 187 -0.68 24.83 4.43
N ILE A 188 -1.60 25.03 3.49
CA ILE A 188 -2.53 26.15 3.51
C ILE A 188 -3.80 25.72 4.22
N ARG A 189 -4.33 26.60 5.08
CA ARG A 189 -5.62 26.41 5.76
C ARG A 189 -6.56 27.56 5.47
N ILE A 190 -7.82 27.24 5.16
CA ILE A 190 -8.90 28.23 5.00
C ILE A 190 -9.85 28.11 6.18
N THR A 191 -10.13 29.23 6.85
CA THR A 191 -11.04 29.34 8.01
C THR A 191 -12.03 30.47 7.81
N ALA A 192 -13.16 30.46 8.53
CA ALA A 192 -14.06 31.61 8.57
C ALA A 192 -13.36 32.83 9.19
N SER A 193 -13.64 34.05 8.71
CA SER A 193 -12.98 35.26 9.24
C SER A 193 -13.38 35.63 10.67
N SER A 194 -14.47 35.05 11.18
CA SER A 194 -14.89 35.13 12.58
C SER A 194 -14.02 34.31 13.53
N THR A 195 -13.28 33.33 13.00
CA THR A 195 -12.36 32.49 13.76
C THR A 195 -11.05 33.21 14.03
N SER A 196 -10.47 33.00 15.22
CA SER A 196 -9.18 33.62 15.55
C SER A 196 -8.06 33.03 14.69
N GLU A 197 -7.13 33.87 14.23
CA GLU A 197 -5.99 33.40 13.43
C GLU A 197 -5.20 32.34 14.21
N GLY A 198 -4.95 31.19 13.58
CA GLY A 198 -4.17 30.10 14.18
C GLY A 198 -4.92 29.26 15.24
N GLU A 199 -6.21 29.49 15.45
CA GLU A 199 -7.03 28.70 16.37
C GLU A 199 -7.06 27.21 15.94
N ARG A 200 -6.85 26.28 16.87
CA ARG A 200 -6.83 24.84 16.59
C ARG A 200 -8.23 24.24 16.64
N ASN A 201 -8.44 23.14 15.93
CA ASN A 201 -9.68 22.33 15.97
C ASN A 201 -10.96 23.10 15.59
N VAL A 202 -10.82 24.00 14.60
CA VAL A 202 -11.91 24.83 14.05
C VAL A 202 -12.28 24.35 12.65
N GLN A 203 -13.53 24.60 12.22
CA GLN A 203 -13.97 24.24 10.88
C GLN A 203 -13.04 24.87 9.83
N SER A 204 -12.44 24.04 9.00
CA SER A 204 -11.41 24.46 8.07
C SER A 204 -11.22 23.49 6.91
N LEU A 205 -10.67 24.02 5.82
CA LEU A 205 -10.17 23.23 4.68
C LEU A 205 -8.65 23.33 4.65
N TRP A 206 -7.99 22.23 4.30
CA TRP A 206 -6.54 22.16 4.24
C TRP A 206 -6.07 21.79 2.83
N SER A 207 -4.90 22.29 2.43
CA SER A 207 -4.17 21.74 1.30
C SER A 207 -3.39 20.50 1.72
N GLY A 208 -2.99 19.69 0.74
CA GLY A 208 -1.90 18.72 0.93
C GLY A 208 -0.60 19.37 1.43
N GLY A 209 0.25 18.57 2.05
CA GLY A 209 1.59 18.99 2.46
C GLY A 209 2.47 19.28 1.25
N HIS A 210 3.26 20.34 1.31
CA HIS A 210 4.18 20.70 0.23
C HIS A 210 5.38 21.49 0.76
N VAL A 211 6.49 21.44 0.01
CA VAL A 211 7.67 22.25 0.32
C VAL A 211 7.35 23.72 0.07
N LEU A 212 7.72 24.57 1.01
CA LEU A 212 7.38 25.98 1.04
C LEU A 212 8.41 26.86 0.30
N ALA A 213 8.99 26.42 -0.82
CA ALA A 213 10.05 27.17 -1.53
C ALA A 213 9.71 28.66 -1.76
N TRP A 214 8.44 28.95 -2.04
CA TRP A 214 7.92 30.30 -2.27
C TRP A 214 8.06 31.27 -1.09
N HIS A 215 8.18 30.77 0.15
CA HIS A 215 8.27 31.60 1.36
C HIS A 215 9.70 31.79 1.90
N LEU A 216 10.68 31.08 1.33
CA LEU A 216 12.05 31.03 1.85
C LEU A 216 12.74 32.40 1.76
N GLU A 217 13.85 32.57 2.47
CA GLU A 217 14.59 33.83 2.55
C GLU A 217 15.11 34.30 1.19
N GLN A 218 15.49 35.58 1.14
CA GLN A 218 16.03 36.19 -0.07
C GLN A 218 17.28 35.45 -0.60
N SER A 219 18.11 34.89 0.29
CA SER A 219 19.31 34.14 -0.13
C SER A 219 19.00 32.89 -0.97
N PHE A 220 17.84 32.27 -0.80
CA PHE A 220 17.38 31.18 -1.67
C PHE A 220 16.98 31.71 -3.06
N ARG A 221 16.40 32.92 -3.14
CA ARG A 221 16.02 33.53 -4.43
C ARG A 221 17.23 34.07 -5.20
N ASP A 222 18.23 34.57 -4.48
CA ASP A 222 19.44 35.12 -5.07
C ASP A 222 20.29 34.03 -5.74
N ASP A 223 20.45 32.89 -5.08
CA ASP A 223 21.15 31.72 -5.60
C ASP A 223 20.54 30.41 -5.04
N PRO A 224 19.47 29.90 -5.66
CA PRO A 224 18.78 28.70 -5.18
C PRO A 224 19.67 27.46 -5.23
N SER A 225 20.59 27.40 -6.20
CA SER A 225 21.50 26.27 -6.36
C SER A 225 22.51 26.20 -5.22
N ALA A 226 23.21 27.30 -4.94
CA ALA A 226 24.17 27.33 -3.82
C ALA A 226 23.48 27.14 -2.46
N TRP A 227 22.26 27.66 -2.29
CA TRP A 227 21.46 27.43 -1.09
C TRP A 227 21.13 25.94 -0.92
N ALA A 228 20.62 25.30 -1.97
CA ALA A 228 20.23 23.89 -1.97
C ALA A 228 21.42 22.95 -1.79
N GLN A 229 22.58 23.26 -2.39
CA GLN A 229 23.82 22.50 -2.18
C GLN A 229 24.24 22.47 -0.70
N ARG A 230 24.19 23.62 -0.01
CA ARG A 230 24.51 23.69 1.43
C ARG A 230 23.54 22.85 2.26
N LYS A 231 22.24 22.92 1.95
CA LYS A 231 21.21 22.13 2.63
C LYS A 231 21.36 20.63 2.39
N CYS A 232 21.64 20.22 1.15
CA CYS A 232 21.93 18.82 0.81
C CYS A 232 23.12 18.27 1.61
N LEU A 233 24.23 19.02 1.70
CA LEU A 233 25.41 18.59 2.45
C LEU A 233 25.18 18.58 3.98
N GLN A 234 24.38 19.51 4.50
CA GLN A 234 23.96 19.49 5.92
C GLN A 234 23.10 18.27 6.23
N TRP A 235 22.14 17.96 5.36
CA TRP A 235 21.33 16.76 5.46
C TRP A 235 22.18 15.49 5.42
N ASP A 236 23.13 15.38 4.48
CA ASP A 236 24.04 14.22 4.40
C ASP A 236 24.89 14.03 5.67
N ASP A 237 25.32 15.12 6.31
CA ASP A 237 26.03 15.04 7.60
C ASP A 237 25.13 14.56 8.76
N LEU A 238 23.86 14.95 8.77
CA LEU A 238 22.88 14.46 9.74
C LEU A 238 22.56 12.99 9.50
N GLU A 239 22.31 12.62 8.25
CA GLU A 239 21.95 11.27 7.83
C GLU A 239 23.01 10.23 8.21
N ARG A 240 24.31 10.58 8.10
CA ARG A 240 25.43 9.73 8.55
C ARG A 240 25.42 9.41 10.04
N LYS A 241 24.77 10.23 10.86
CA LYS A 241 24.72 10.07 12.32
C LYS A 241 23.50 9.28 12.77
N LEU A 242 22.52 9.08 11.88
CA LEU A 242 21.31 8.31 12.18
C LEU A 242 21.56 6.81 12.00
N PRO A 243 20.77 5.96 12.68
CA PRO A 243 20.80 4.52 12.45
C PRO A 243 20.51 4.18 10.97
N ASP A 244 21.20 3.14 10.51
CA ASP A 244 20.89 2.50 9.25
C ASP A 244 19.55 1.77 9.38
N PHE A 245 18.74 1.84 8.32
CA PHE A 245 17.39 1.28 8.25
C PHE A 245 17.21 0.33 7.06
N LEU A 246 18.24 0.19 6.22
CA LEU A 246 18.13 -0.52 4.95
C LEU A 246 17.95 -2.04 5.11
N ASP A 247 18.51 -2.61 6.18
CA ASP A 247 18.50 -4.07 6.42
C ASP A 247 17.10 -4.63 6.73
N GLU A 248 16.16 -3.81 7.18
CA GLU A 248 14.79 -4.22 7.51
C GLU A 248 13.82 -4.15 6.32
N LEU A 249 14.26 -3.58 5.20
CA LEU A 249 13.39 -3.34 4.06
C LEU A 249 13.30 -4.56 3.15
N ILE A 250 12.10 -4.78 2.60
CA ILE A 250 11.85 -5.79 1.58
C ILE A 250 12.50 -5.37 0.25
N ASP A 251 13.05 -6.35 -0.48
CA ASP A 251 13.55 -6.14 -1.84
C ASP A 251 12.39 -5.85 -2.81
N CYS A 252 12.65 -5.03 -3.82
CA CYS A 252 11.68 -4.74 -4.86
C CYS A 252 11.39 -5.97 -5.74
N PRO A 253 10.16 -6.12 -6.26
CA PRO A 253 9.87 -7.06 -7.34
C PRO A 253 10.78 -6.82 -8.55
N CYS A 254 11.16 -7.89 -9.26
CA CYS A 254 12.10 -7.77 -10.38
C CYS A 254 11.45 -7.18 -11.64
N SER A 255 10.12 -7.24 -11.76
CA SER A 255 9.38 -6.70 -12.89
C SER A 255 8.10 -5.97 -12.46
N LEU A 256 7.62 -5.09 -13.32
CA LEU A 256 6.33 -4.41 -13.13
C LEU A 256 5.16 -5.40 -13.04
N ALA A 257 5.23 -6.53 -13.76
CA ALA A 257 4.21 -7.57 -13.69
C ALA A 257 4.14 -8.20 -12.29
N GLN A 258 5.29 -8.58 -11.73
CA GLN A 258 5.38 -9.07 -10.35
C GLN A 258 4.89 -8.03 -9.34
N ALA A 259 5.30 -6.76 -9.51
CA ALA A 259 4.91 -5.68 -8.61
C ALA A 259 3.39 -5.44 -8.54
N ARG A 260 2.69 -5.63 -9.65
CA ARG A 260 1.23 -5.48 -9.73
C ARG A 260 0.48 -6.73 -9.28
N ALA A 261 1.14 -7.89 -9.27
CA ALA A 261 0.59 -9.16 -8.85
C ALA A 261 0.79 -9.45 -7.35
N ASP A 262 1.84 -8.90 -6.74
CA ASP A 262 2.17 -9.06 -5.32
C ASP A 262 1.43 -8.05 -4.44
N THR A 263 0.11 -8.15 -4.44
CA THR A 263 -0.80 -7.21 -3.77
C THR A 263 -0.80 -7.34 -2.25
N GLY A 264 -0.16 -8.38 -1.70
CA GLY A 264 -0.01 -8.56 -0.26
C GLY A 264 1.18 -7.82 0.35
N ARG A 265 2.19 -7.47 -0.45
CA ARG A 265 3.37 -6.75 0.04
C ARG A 265 3.55 -5.38 -0.58
N PHE A 266 2.98 -5.15 -1.76
CA PHE A 266 3.12 -3.91 -2.49
C PHE A 266 1.77 -3.33 -2.91
N HIS A 267 1.70 -2.00 -2.94
CA HIS A 267 0.54 -1.27 -3.42
C HIS A 267 0.98 -0.12 -4.32
N THR A 268 0.17 0.23 -5.31
CA THR A 268 0.45 1.33 -6.23
C THR A 268 0.67 2.65 -5.50
N ASP A 269 1.69 3.38 -5.93
CA ASP A 269 1.98 4.74 -5.48
C ASP A 269 1.03 5.73 -6.18
N TYR A 270 0.32 6.55 -5.40
CA TYR A 270 -0.63 7.52 -5.94
C TYR A 270 0.02 8.66 -6.75
N SER A 271 1.32 8.91 -6.56
CA SER A 271 2.10 9.92 -7.29
C SER A 271 2.72 9.42 -8.59
N CYS A 272 2.78 8.09 -8.81
CA CYS A 272 3.31 7.47 -10.03
C CYS A 272 2.53 6.18 -10.34
N ASN A 273 1.27 6.36 -10.74
CA ASN A 273 0.32 5.34 -11.15
C ASN A 273 0.04 5.38 -12.69
N ILE A 274 0.20 4.26 -13.40
CA ILE A 274 0.06 4.22 -14.88
C ILE A 274 -1.42 4.24 -15.28
N GLU A 275 -2.29 3.66 -14.45
CA GLU A 275 -3.73 3.58 -14.63
C GLU A 275 -4.42 4.95 -14.56
N THR A 276 -3.81 5.95 -13.89
CA THR A 276 -4.36 7.32 -13.78
C THR A 276 -3.62 8.37 -14.60
N GLY A 277 -2.64 7.97 -15.43
CA GLY A 277 -1.93 8.90 -16.34
C GLY A 277 -0.71 9.59 -15.73
N SER A 278 0.19 8.81 -15.12
CA SER A 278 1.36 9.26 -14.34
C SER A 278 2.21 10.41 -14.86
N VAL A 279 2.58 11.29 -13.92
CA VAL A 279 3.78 12.14 -13.96
C VAL A 279 4.64 11.78 -12.75
N CYS A 280 5.66 10.95 -12.96
CA CYS A 280 6.54 10.46 -11.90
C CYS A 280 7.63 11.48 -11.55
N THR A 281 7.23 12.60 -10.93
CA THR A 281 8.07 13.79 -10.68
C THR A 281 9.39 13.47 -9.98
N TYR A 282 9.36 12.58 -8.98
CA TYR A 282 10.54 12.18 -8.21
C TYR A 282 11.27 10.96 -8.80
N HIS A 283 10.70 10.33 -9.82
CA HIS A 283 11.25 9.15 -10.48
C HIS A 283 11.23 9.31 -12.01
N PRO A 284 11.96 10.30 -12.57
CA PRO A 284 11.97 10.53 -14.01
C PRO A 284 12.43 9.28 -14.78
N GLY A 285 11.72 8.96 -15.86
CA GLY A 285 11.94 7.75 -16.67
C GLY A 285 11.12 6.54 -16.23
N SER A 286 10.51 6.58 -15.04
CA SER A 286 9.56 5.56 -14.59
C SER A 286 8.15 5.85 -15.11
N VAL A 287 7.35 4.80 -15.28
CA VAL A 287 5.93 4.87 -15.68
C VAL A 287 4.98 4.41 -14.58
N HIS A 288 5.51 3.68 -13.58
CA HIS A 288 4.75 3.16 -12.46
C HIS A 288 5.66 2.93 -11.26
N CYS A 289 5.19 3.25 -10.06
CA CYS A 289 5.83 2.87 -8.82
C CYS A 289 4.84 2.15 -7.89
N VAL A 290 5.36 1.25 -7.09
CA VAL A 290 4.67 0.64 -5.96
C VAL A 290 5.43 0.93 -4.68
N ARG A 291 4.73 0.94 -3.55
CA ARG A 291 5.29 1.04 -2.21
C ARG A 291 5.06 -0.26 -1.46
N ALA A 292 6.01 -0.65 -0.62
CA ALA A 292 5.74 -1.66 0.38
C ALA A 292 4.54 -1.22 1.24
N VAL A 293 3.62 -2.13 1.55
CA VAL A 293 2.43 -1.81 2.35
C VAL A 293 2.81 -1.57 3.81
N GLN A 294 3.77 -2.35 4.31
CA GLN A 294 4.22 -2.33 5.69
C GLN A 294 5.48 -1.48 5.84
N ALA A 295 5.47 -0.62 6.85
CA ALA A 295 6.68 0.04 7.32
C ALA A 295 7.58 -0.95 8.08
N SER A 296 8.88 -0.68 8.10
CA SER A 296 9.84 -1.42 8.91
C SER A 296 9.48 -1.31 10.39
N SER A 297 9.61 -2.40 11.13
CA SER A 297 9.16 -2.48 12.52
C SER A 297 9.96 -1.55 13.43
N SER A 298 11.30 -1.50 13.31
CA SER A 298 12.13 -0.72 14.23
C SER A 298 12.22 0.76 13.84
N HIS A 299 12.32 1.05 12.55
CA HIS A 299 12.59 2.40 12.06
C HIS A 299 11.36 3.13 11.49
N GLY A 300 10.29 2.40 11.15
CA GLY A 300 9.14 2.99 10.46
C GLY A 300 9.47 3.40 9.03
N SER A 301 10.48 2.78 8.43
CA SER A 301 10.98 3.09 7.09
C SER A 301 10.19 2.35 6.01
N GLY A 302 10.23 2.85 4.78
CA GLY A 302 9.49 2.28 3.65
C GLY A 302 10.38 1.92 2.46
N GLN A 303 9.80 1.20 1.51
CA GLN A 303 10.44 0.89 0.23
C GLN A 303 9.53 1.34 -0.92
N GLN A 304 10.08 2.11 -1.85
CA GLN A 304 9.43 2.48 -3.10
C GLN A 304 10.16 1.83 -4.27
N CYS A 305 9.41 1.21 -5.17
CA CYS A 305 9.90 0.43 -6.30
C CYS A 305 9.30 0.96 -7.59
N CYS A 306 10.15 1.45 -8.48
CA CYS A 306 9.74 2.14 -9.69
C CYS A 306 10.23 1.42 -10.95
N TYR A 307 9.38 1.40 -11.97
CA TYR A 307 9.59 0.63 -13.19
C TYR A 307 9.49 1.52 -14.42
N ASP A 308 10.36 1.26 -15.40
CA ASP A 308 10.32 1.93 -16.69
C ASP A 308 9.21 1.36 -17.60
N ASN A 309 9.09 1.91 -18.80
CA ASN A 309 8.09 1.49 -19.79
C ASN A 309 8.27 0.05 -20.32
N THR A 310 9.45 -0.56 -20.09
CA THR A 310 9.71 -1.98 -20.42
C THR A 310 9.31 -2.90 -19.28
N GLY A 311 8.96 -2.34 -18.13
CA GLY A 311 8.63 -3.07 -16.91
C GLY A 311 9.86 -3.48 -16.09
N ALA A 312 11.03 -2.91 -16.37
CA ALA A 312 12.26 -3.19 -15.63
C ALA A 312 12.39 -2.27 -14.41
N LEU A 313 12.89 -2.83 -13.30
CA LEU A 313 13.16 -2.08 -12.07
C LEU A 313 14.26 -1.03 -12.31
N VAL A 314 13.96 0.24 -12.03
CA VAL A 314 14.90 1.35 -12.18
C VAL A 314 15.72 1.47 -10.89
N LEU A 315 17.05 1.48 -10.99
CA LEU A 315 17.95 1.52 -9.82
C LEU A 315 18.66 2.88 -9.69
N THR A 316 18.87 3.33 -8.46
CA THR A 316 19.51 4.62 -8.15
C THR A 316 20.96 4.70 -8.60
N GLY A 317 21.63 3.55 -8.77
CA GLY A 317 22.97 3.47 -9.34
C GLY A 317 23.03 3.70 -10.85
N ASP A 318 21.88 3.74 -11.55
CA ASP A 318 21.79 3.87 -13.01
C ASP A 318 21.02 5.10 -13.47
N SER A 319 20.06 5.56 -12.66
CA SER A 319 19.18 6.67 -12.99
C SER A 319 18.88 7.50 -11.75
N VAL A 320 18.74 8.82 -11.95
CA VAL A 320 18.24 9.74 -10.92
C VAL A 320 16.79 9.47 -10.55
N GLY A 321 16.04 8.74 -11.38
CA GLY A 321 14.68 8.30 -11.09
C GLY A 321 14.58 6.87 -10.55
N GLY A 322 15.67 6.35 -9.97
CA GLY A 322 15.71 5.01 -9.40
C GLY A 322 14.75 4.80 -8.23
N SER A 323 14.49 3.53 -7.92
CA SER A 323 13.70 3.05 -6.80
C SER A 323 14.39 3.37 -5.48
N THR A 324 13.74 4.07 -4.56
CA THR A 324 14.36 4.53 -3.32
C THR A 324 13.78 3.83 -2.09
N PRO A 325 14.62 3.44 -1.12
CA PRO A 325 14.14 3.22 0.24
C PRO A 325 13.82 4.59 0.87
N ASP A 326 12.83 4.66 1.75
CA ASP A 326 12.41 5.89 2.42
C ASP A 326 12.70 5.77 3.92
N ARG A 327 13.36 6.75 4.53
CA ARG A 327 13.61 6.74 5.98
C ARG A 327 12.30 6.75 6.75
N ALA A 328 11.31 7.48 6.25
CA ALA A 328 9.96 7.53 6.80
C ALA A 328 8.99 6.95 5.79
N HIS A 329 8.26 5.91 6.18
CA HIS A 329 7.20 5.35 5.36
C HIS A 329 6.12 6.42 5.10
N ASP A 330 5.71 6.62 3.84
CA ASP A 330 4.72 7.66 3.48
C ASP A 330 3.42 7.53 4.27
N TRP A 331 2.93 6.31 4.49
CA TRP A 331 1.69 6.11 5.25
C TRP A 331 1.88 6.22 6.78
N GLY A 332 3.10 6.46 7.25
CA GLY A 332 3.46 6.37 8.67
C GLY A 332 3.42 4.94 9.18
N SER A 333 3.50 4.78 10.50
CA SER A 333 3.27 3.49 11.18
C SER A 333 3.04 3.69 12.68
N PRO A 334 2.34 2.77 13.36
CA PRO A 334 2.29 2.76 14.82
C PRO A 334 3.69 2.59 15.46
N PRO A 335 3.97 3.20 16.62
CA PRO A 335 3.17 4.24 17.27
C PRO A 335 3.17 5.54 16.45
N TYR A 336 1.99 5.98 16.04
CA TYR A 336 1.84 7.20 15.26
C TYR A 336 2.17 8.43 16.11
N GLY A 337 2.55 9.53 15.45
CA GLY A 337 2.94 10.77 16.13
C GLY A 337 4.35 10.77 16.70
N GLU A 338 5.06 9.64 16.69
CA GLU A 338 6.49 9.55 17.02
C GLU A 338 7.33 9.61 15.74
N PRO A 339 8.02 10.72 15.45
CA PRO A 339 8.95 10.80 14.34
C PRO A 339 9.96 9.64 14.27
N PRO A 340 10.26 9.09 13.08
CA PRO A 340 9.84 9.56 11.76
C PRO A 340 8.58 8.83 11.23
N ARG A 341 7.57 8.59 12.08
CA ARG A 341 6.37 7.78 11.75
C ARG A 341 5.09 8.58 11.50
N VAL A 342 5.18 9.91 11.36
CA VAL A 342 4.00 10.74 11.13
C VAL A 342 3.52 10.58 9.68
N PRO A 343 2.26 10.14 9.45
CA PRO A 343 1.76 9.89 8.10
C PRO A 343 1.92 11.10 7.18
N GLY A 344 2.54 10.90 6.03
CA GLY A 344 2.88 11.90 5.03
C GLY A 344 4.02 12.82 5.45
N PHE A 345 3.90 13.48 6.60
CA PHE A 345 4.82 14.57 6.97
C PHE A 345 6.25 14.13 7.27
N SER A 346 6.46 13.00 7.94
CA SER A 346 7.82 12.50 8.17
C SER A 346 8.48 12.11 6.84
N HIS A 347 7.74 11.50 5.91
CA HIS A 347 8.24 11.20 4.55
C HIS A 347 8.59 12.48 3.78
N TRP A 348 7.72 13.48 3.81
CA TRP A 348 8.00 14.77 3.20
C TRP A 348 9.26 15.43 3.77
N LEU A 349 9.46 15.37 5.09
CA LEU A 349 10.61 15.99 5.75
C LEU A 349 11.92 15.24 5.46
N HIS A 350 11.94 13.91 5.60
CA HIS A 350 13.17 13.11 5.55
C HIS A 350 13.58 12.71 4.14
N ASP A 351 12.62 12.51 3.23
CA ASP A 351 12.86 11.89 1.93
C ASP A 351 12.52 12.81 0.74
N VAL A 352 11.43 13.58 0.80
CA VAL A 352 11.04 14.48 -0.32
C VAL A 352 11.77 15.82 -0.27
N THR A 353 11.90 16.42 0.91
CA THR A 353 12.56 17.72 1.08
C THR A 353 14.06 17.61 0.82
N SER A 354 14.69 16.51 1.27
CA SER A 354 16.08 16.17 0.95
C SER A 354 16.29 15.91 -0.55
N PHE A 355 15.34 15.26 -1.23
CA PHE A 355 15.36 15.14 -2.68
C PHE A 355 15.25 16.50 -3.39
N CYS A 356 14.40 17.42 -2.89
CA CYS A 356 14.33 18.78 -3.42
C CYS A 356 15.70 19.48 -3.35
N TYR A 357 16.38 19.42 -2.20
CA TYR A 357 17.71 20.03 -2.04
C TYR A 357 18.76 19.42 -2.95
N CYS A 358 18.84 18.08 -2.99
CA CYS A 358 19.94 17.40 -3.66
C CYS A 358 19.72 17.20 -5.15
N CYS A 359 18.48 16.97 -5.61
CA CYS A 359 18.19 16.53 -6.96
C CYS A 359 17.40 17.55 -7.80
N LEU A 360 16.45 18.29 -7.22
CA LEU A 360 15.64 19.25 -7.98
C LEU A 360 16.28 20.63 -8.06
N TRP A 361 16.87 21.11 -6.97
CA TRP A 361 17.40 22.47 -6.87
C TRP A 361 18.92 22.54 -6.91
N SER A 362 19.62 21.40 -6.95
CA SER A 362 21.06 21.33 -7.11
C SER A 362 21.51 20.13 -7.94
N ASP A 363 22.80 20.10 -8.29
CA ASP A 363 23.42 19.01 -9.05
C ASP A 363 24.01 17.90 -8.14
N LEU A 364 23.66 17.88 -6.85
CA LEU A 364 24.20 16.93 -5.87
C LEU A 364 23.36 15.66 -5.71
N CYS A 365 22.58 15.28 -6.72
CA CYS A 365 21.63 14.17 -6.59
C CYS A 365 22.32 12.84 -6.21
N HIS A 366 23.55 12.64 -6.66
CA HIS A 366 24.38 11.49 -6.29
C HIS A 366 24.59 11.35 -4.77
N VAL A 367 24.59 12.45 -4.00
CA VAL A 367 24.70 12.43 -2.53
C VAL A 367 23.45 11.78 -1.93
N TYR A 368 22.27 12.19 -2.40
CA TYR A 368 20.99 11.61 -1.98
C TYR A 368 20.90 10.11 -2.33
N LEU A 369 21.18 9.78 -3.59
CA LEU A 369 21.08 8.40 -4.09
C LEU A 369 22.06 7.44 -3.39
N ASN A 370 23.23 7.93 -2.94
CA ASN A 370 24.15 7.14 -2.12
C ASN A 370 23.62 6.83 -0.71
N ARG A 371 22.72 7.67 -0.17
CA ARG A 371 22.03 7.45 1.11
C ARG A 371 20.70 6.71 0.95
N ARG A 372 20.21 6.62 -0.28
CA ARG A 372 18.96 5.97 -0.64
C ARG A 372 19.23 4.93 -1.74
N PRO A 373 20.14 3.96 -1.52
CA PRO A 373 20.46 2.96 -2.53
C PRO A 373 19.26 2.03 -2.75
N SER A 374 18.93 1.71 -4.00
CA SER A 374 17.88 0.73 -4.29
C SER A 374 18.21 -0.64 -3.68
N SER A 375 17.22 -1.32 -3.09
CA SER A 375 17.36 -2.70 -2.63
C SER A 375 17.59 -3.69 -3.79
N GLY A 376 17.17 -3.33 -5.01
CA GLY A 376 17.19 -4.25 -6.15
C GLY A 376 16.15 -5.35 -5.97
N CYS A 377 16.37 -6.50 -6.60
CA CYS A 377 15.43 -7.62 -6.54
C CYS A 377 16.09 -8.99 -6.31
N ARG A 378 17.34 -9.00 -5.84
CA ARG A 378 18.14 -10.24 -5.77
C ARG A 378 17.57 -11.23 -4.76
N ARG A 379 16.98 -10.77 -3.66
CA ARG A 379 16.37 -11.60 -2.62
C ARG A 379 14.84 -11.65 -2.74
N TYR A 380 14.27 -10.93 -3.71
CA TYR A 380 12.83 -10.95 -3.93
C TYR A 380 12.38 -12.34 -4.38
N GLN A 381 11.39 -12.88 -3.68
CA GLN A 381 10.71 -14.12 -4.04
C GLN A 381 9.23 -13.82 -4.19
N PRO A 382 8.61 -14.07 -5.36
CA PRO A 382 7.17 -13.87 -5.56
C PRO A 382 6.33 -14.69 -4.56
N PRO A 383 5.14 -14.21 -4.15
CA PRO A 383 4.22 -15.03 -3.37
C PRO A 383 3.68 -16.19 -4.22
N LYS A 384 3.16 -17.23 -3.54
CA LYS A 384 2.34 -18.27 -4.17
C LYS A 384 0.86 -17.92 -4.08
N ALA A 385 0.08 -18.36 -5.05
CA ALA A 385 -1.36 -18.07 -5.12
C ALA A 385 -2.18 -19.37 -5.12
N GLY A 386 -3.17 -19.45 -4.24
CA GLY A 386 -4.24 -20.46 -4.27
C GLY A 386 -5.58 -19.78 -4.56
N VAL A 387 -6.51 -20.45 -5.23
CA VAL A 387 -7.79 -19.84 -5.61
C VAL A 387 -8.97 -20.80 -5.43
N VAL A 388 -10.09 -20.23 -4.99
CA VAL A 388 -11.42 -20.85 -5.11
C VAL A 388 -12.31 -19.99 -6.00
N PHE A 389 -12.94 -20.60 -7.01
CA PHE A 389 -13.71 -19.90 -8.03
C PHE A 389 -14.88 -20.76 -8.56
N GLY A 390 -15.77 -20.14 -9.33
CA GLY A 390 -16.94 -20.82 -9.91
C GLY A 390 -17.80 -21.50 -8.84
N ASN A 391 -18.26 -22.71 -9.12
CA ASN A 391 -18.99 -23.54 -8.19
C ASN A 391 -18.06 -24.35 -7.28
N LEU A 392 -17.13 -23.68 -6.60
CA LEU A 392 -16.19 -24.27 -5.64
C LEU A 392 -15.15 -25.19 -6.30
N HIS A 393 -14.60 -24.71 -7.42
CA HIS A 393 -13.35 -25.23 -7.99
C HIS A 393 -12.17 -24.63 -7.24
N PHE A 394 -11.19 -25.48 -6.92
CA PHE A 394 -9.98 -25.11 -6.21
C PHE A 394 -8.77 -25.31 -7.13
N ILE A 395 -7.81 -24.40 -7.01
CA ILE A 395 -6.42 -24.59 -7.42
C ILE A 395 -5.56 -24.27 -6.20
N THR A 396 -4.82 -25.25 -5.72
CA THR A 396 -3.96 -25.15 -4.54
C THR A 396 -2.72 -24.31 -4.82
N PHE A 397 -1.95 -23.98 -3.77
CA PHE A 397 -0.73 -23.19 -3.92
C PHE A 397 0.34 -23.83 -4.82
N ASP A 398 0.29 -25.16 -4.98
CA ASP A 398 1.24 -25.94 -5.80
C ASP A 398 0.63 -26.39 -7.13
N GLY A 399 -0.61 -26.00 -7.42
CA GLY A 399 -1.24 -26.12 -8.73
C GLY A 399 -2.15 -27.34 -8.92
N LEU A 400 -2.41 -28.12 -7.86
CA LEU A 400 -3.42 -29.18 -7.92
C LEU A 400 -4.81 -28.58 -8.09
N SER A 401 -5.55 -29.05 -9.09
CA SER A 401 -6.93 -28.63 -9.32
C SER A 401 -7.92 -29.73 -8.96
N TYR A 402 -8.95 -29.36 -8.20
CA TYR A 402 -10.04 -30.26 -7.83
C TYR A 402 -11.33 -29.47 -7.55
N THR A 403 -12.44 -30.19 -7.37
CA THR A 403 -13.75 -29.56 -7.07
C THR A 403 -14.26 -30.08 -5.74
N PHE A 404 -14.74 -29.20 -4.86
CA PHE A 404 -15.36 -29.58 -3.60
C PHE A 404 -16.64 -28.76 -3.35
N ASN A 405 -17.78 -29.39 -3.60
CA ASN A 405 -19.09 -28.77 -3.42
C ASN A 405 -19.67 -29.03 -2.02
N GLY A 406 -18.96 -28.71 -0.96
CA GLY A 406 -19.51 -28.78 0.40
C GLY A 406 -20.50 -27.65 0.68
N ARG A 407 -21.50 -27.90 1.54
CA ARG A 407 -22.35 -26.86 2.14
C ARG A 407 -21.97 -26.72 3.61
N GLY A 408 -21.49 -25.55 4.02
CA GLY A 408 -20.96 -25.38 5.38
C GLY A 408 -19.91 -24.29 5.51
N GLU A 409 -19.09 -24.41 6.55
CA GLU A 409 -17.98 -23.48 6.85
C GLU A 409 -16.65 -24.25 6.98
N TYR A 410 -15.62 -23.82 6.26
CA TYR A 410 -14.38 -24.58 6.10
C TYR A 410 -13.14 -23.70 6.21
N TYR A 411 -12.00 -24.29 6.57
CA TYR A 411 -10.72 -23.62 6.42
C TYR A 411 -10.28 -23.67 4.95
N LEU A 412 -10.23 -22.50 4.29
CA LEU A 412 -9.48 -22.38 3.04
C LEU A 412 -7.99 -22.53 3.32
N PHE A 413 -7.53 -21.87 4.38
CA PHE A 413 -6.16 -21.88 4.83
C PHE A 413 -6.07 -21.68 6.34
N LEU A 414 -5.16 -22.39 6.97
CA LEU A 414 -4.80 -22.25 8.38
C LEU A 414 -3.29 -22.41 8.53
N SER A 415 -2.67 -21.48 9.25
CA SER A 415 -1.30 -21.61 9.75
C SER A 415 -1.28 -21.31 11.24
N THR A 416 -1.00 -22.32 12.06
CA THR A 416 -0.88 -22.18 13.51
C THR A 416 0.40 -21.45 13.90
N ASP A 417 1.48 -21.64 13.16
CA ASP A 417 2.78 -21.03 13.48
C ASP A 417 2.81 -19.53 13.17
N LYS A 418 2.06 -19.11 12.15
CA LYS A 418 1.92 -17.71 11.75
C LYS A 418 0.64 -17.06 12.27
N ASN A 419 -0.21 -17.81 12.98
CA ASN A 419 -1.54 -17.40 13.46
C ASN A 419 -2.42 -16.75 12.38
N LEU A 420 -2.38 -17.25 11.15
CA LEU A 420 -3.23 -16.80 10.04
C LEU A 420 -4.34 -17.83 9.80
N SER A 421 -5.60 -17.39 9.83
CA SER A 421 -6.78 -18.22 9.57
C SER A 421 -7.63 -17.56 8.50
N ILE A 422 -7.94 -18.30 7.44
CA ILE A 422 -8.82 -17.89 6.33
C ILE A 422 -9.91 -18.96 6.17
N GLN A 423 -11.15 -18.57 6.41
CA GLN A 423 -12.32 -19.43 6.44
C GLN A 423 -13.28 -19.05 5.32
N ALA A 424 -13.93 -20.04 4.71
CA ALA A 424 -14.96 -19.85 3.71
C ALA A 424 -16.30 -20.41 4.19
N ARG A 425 -17.37 -19.65 3.97
CA ARG A 425 -18.75 -20.12 4.08
C ARG A 425 -19.28 -20.39 2.67
N THR A 426 -19.79 -21.59 2.47
CA THR A 426 -20.33 -22.04 1.19
C THR A 426 -21.81 -22.41 1.31
N GLU A 427 -22.57 -22.02 0.28
CA GLU A 427 -23.93 -22.50 0.03
C GLU A 427 -23.92 -23.52 -1.11
N GLN A 428 -25.11 -24.01 -1.49
CA GLN A 428 -25.29 -24.88 -2.65
C GLN A 428 -24.58 -24.30 -3.87
N LEU A 429 -23.39 -24.85 -4.14
CA LEU A 429 -22.53 -24.57 -5.29
C LEU A 429 -21.93 -23.14 -5.32
N LYS A 430 -21.87 -22.40 -4.21
CA LYS A 430 -21.39 -21.01 -4.24
C LYS A 430 -20.58 -20.64 -3.00
N LEU A 431 -19.52 -19.86 -3.22
CA LEU A 431 -18.83 -19.14 -2.16
C LEU A 431 -19.66 -17.91 -1.76
N LYS A 432 -19.96 -17.78 -0.46
CA LYS A 432 -20.81 -16.68 0.06
C LYS A 432 -20.02 -15.66 0.85
N ASN A 433 -19.20 -16.14 1.78
CA ASN A 433 -18.44 -15.29 2.69
C ASN A 433 -17.03 -15.85 2.83
N VAL A 434 -16.05 -14.96 3.00
CA VAL A 434 -14.70 -15.31 3.45
C VAL A 434 -14.40 -14.46 4.67
N ALA A 435 -13.98 -15.11 5.76
CA ALA A 435 -13.57 -14.44 6.99
C ALA A 435 -12.11 -14.77 7.30
N MET A 436 -11.35 -13.76 7.69
CA MET A 436 -9.89 -13.86 7.83
C MET A 436 -9.36 -13.05 9.00
N LYS A 437 -8.30 -13.56 9.63
CA LYS A 437 -7.62 -12.94 10.77
C LYS A 437 -6.15 -13.39 10.84
N GLU A 438 -5.26 -12.47 11.19
CA GLU A 438 -3.86 -12.75 11.51
C GLU A 438 -3.51 -12.23 12.91
N ASN A 439 -2.91 -13.06 13.76
CA ASN A 439 -2.45 -12.65 15.10
C ASN A 439 -3.57 -11.92 15.90
N SER A 440 -3.30 -10.67 16.31
CA SER A 440 -4.21 -9.77 17.02
C SER A 440 -4.89 -8.76 16.09
N SER A 441 -4.89 -8.99 14.77
CA SER A 441 -5.58 -8.13 13.82
C SER A 441 -7.09 -8.09 14.08
N ASP A 442 -7.72 -7.06 13.55
CA ASP A 442 -9.17 -7.08 13.34
C ASP A 442 -9.57 -8.29 12.49
N VAL A 443 -10.75 -8.85 12.77
CA VAL A 443 -11.38 -9.88 11.95
C VAL A 443 -12.07 -9.20 10.78
N ILE A 444 -11.69 -9.57 9.57
CA ILE A 444 -12.34 -9.09 8.34
C ILE A 444 -13.20 -10.20 7.75
N GLU A 445 -14.48 -9.91 7.56
CA GLU A 445 -15.40 -10.76 6.82
C GLU A 445 -15.85 -10.03 5.56
N VAL A 446 -15.77 -10.69 4.41
CA VAL A 446 -16.28 -10.18 3.14
C VAL A 446 -17.37 -11.13 2.65
N ARG A 447 -18.57 -10.60 2.42
CA ARG A 447 -19.75 -11.38 2.02
C ARG A 447 -20.46 -10.79 0.83
N THR A 448 -21.09 -11.65 0.02
CA THR A 448 -21.93 -11.21 -1.10
C THR A 448 -23.19 -10.52 -0.58
N ALA A 449 -23.48 -9.31 -1.05
CA ALA A 449 -24.70 -8.56 -0.74
C ALA A 449 -25.35 -8.08 -2.05
N GLY A 450 -26.09 -8.97 -2.72
CA GLY A 450 -26.62 -8.67 -4.06
C GLY A 450 -25.51 -8.67 -5.12
N ASP A 451 -25.26 -7.52 -5.73
CA ASP A 451 -24.29 -7.29 -6.81
C ASP A 451 -22.96 -6.65 -6.35
N HIS A 452 -22.77 -6.53 -5.05
CA HIS A 452 -21.55 -6.00 -4.44
C HIS A 452 -21.06 -6.88 -3.28
N LEU A 453 -19.83 -6.60 -2.86
CA LEU A 453 -19.17 -7.18 -1.70
C LEU A 453 -19.36 -6.24 -0.51
N GLN A 454 -19.90 -6.78 0.59
CA GLN A 454 -19.99 -6.10 1.86
C GLN A 454 -18.84 -6.55 2.76
N VAL A 455 -18.12 -5.59 3.33
CA VAL A 455 -17.00 -5.83 4.23
C VAL A 455 -17.43 -5.54 5.67
N LEU A 456 -17.06 -6.42 6.60
CA LEU A 456 -17.30 -6.28 8.03
C LEU A 456 -15.96 -6.34 8.78
N ARG A 457 -15.78 -5.45 9.76
CA ARG A 457 -14.70 -5.45 10.74
C ARG A 457 -15.27 -5.79 12.11
N ASN A 458 -14.82 -6.90 12.69
CA ASN A 458 -15.30 -7.37 14.00
C ASN A 458 -16.84 -7.33 14.08
N GLN A 459 -17.51 -7.91 13.08
CA GLN A 459 -18.97 -7.99 12.95
C GLN A 459 -19.70 -6.67 12.66
N LYS A 460 -19.00 -5.54 12.49
CA LYS A 460 -19.59 -4.25 12.07
C LYS A 460 -19.30 -3.97 10.61
N ILE A 461 -20.31 -3.51 9.85
CA ILE A 461 -20.15 -3.14 8.44
C ILE A 461 -19.18 -1.96 8.31
N LEU A 462 -18.20 -2.08 7.40
CA LEU A 462 -17.30 -1.00 7.00
C LEU A 462 -17.80 -0.31 5.72
N PRO A 463 -18.00 1.02 5.73
CA PRO A 463 -18.41 1.76 4.54
C PRO A 463 -17.22 2.15 3.66
N PHE A 464 -17.33 1.97 2.34
CA PHE A 464 -16.31 2.38 1.35
C PHE A 464 -16.81 3.49 0.41
N THR A 465 -17.76 4.32 0.88
CA THR A 465 -18.35 5.40 0.07
C THR A 465 -17.49 6.66 0.02
N GLU A 466 -16.67 6.93 1.04
CA GLU A 466 -15.74 8.07 1.10
C GLU A 466 -14.27 7.67 0.93
N GLN A 467 -13.92 6.43 1.29
CA GLN A 467 -12.54 5.93 1.27
C GLN A 467 -12.48 4.57 0.59
N ARG A 468 -11.44 4.36 -0.22
CA ARG A 468 -11.18 3.08 -0.90
C ARG A 468 -10.14 2.22 -0.17
N TRP A 469 -9.34 2.84 0.70
CA TRP A 469 -8.28 2.19 1.47
C TRP A 469 -8.52 2.47 2.95
N MET A 470 -8.35 1.46 3.79
CA MET A 470 -8.46 1.58 5.24
C MET A 470 -7.28 0.92 5.95
N ASP A 471 -6.66 1.69 6.85
CA ASP A 471 -5.67 1.21 7.81
C ASP A 471 -6.42 0.77 9.09
N LEU A 472 -6.42 -0.54 9.37
CA LEU A 472 -7.09 -1.13 10.53
C LEU A 472 -6.05 -1.77 11.47
N GLN A 473 -6.49 -2.35 12.59
CA GLN A 473 -5.56 -2.98 13.51
C GLN A 473 -4.96 -4.24 12.87
N GLY A 474 -3.67 -4.20 12.53
CA GLY A 474 -2.90 -5.34 12.00
C GLY A 474 -3.31 -5.83 10.61
N VAL A 475 -4.21 -5.11 9.93
CA VAL A 475 -4.76 -5.47 8.61
C VAL A 475 -5.11 -4.20 7.82
N PHE A 476 -4.95 -4.26 6.51
CA PHE A 476 -5.33 -3.21 5.56
C PHE A 476 -6.42 -3.74 4.64
N VAL A 477 -7.38 -2.89 4.28
CA VAL A 477 -8.45 -3.26 3.34
C VAL A 477 -8.53 -2.24 2.22
N PHE A 478 -8.45 -2.74 0.99
CA PHE A 478 -8.59 -1.95 -0.22
C PHE A 478 -9.80 -2.41 -1.03
N ALA A 479 -10.74 -1.51 -1.28
CA ALA A 479 -11.93 -1.75 -2.10
C ALA A 479 -12.01 -0.68 -3.21
N PRO A 480 -11.37 -0.89 -4.37
CA PRO A 480 -11.39 0.08 -5.47
C PRO A 480 -12.76 0.20 -6.15
N SER A 481 -13.58 -0.85 -6.04
CA SER A 481 -14.95 -0.91 -6.55
C SER A 481 -15.81 -1.76 -5.63
N PRO A 482 -17.14 -1.68 -5.70
CA PRO A 482 -18.02 -2.53 -4.90
C PRO A 482 -17.86 -4.04 -5.18
N GLN A 483 -17.22 -4.43 -6.28
CA GLN A 483 -17.02 -5.83 -6.67
C GLN A 483 -15.64 -6.39 -6.32
N ASN A 484 -14.68 -5.54 -5.93
CA ASN A 484 -13.30 -5.93 -5.70
C ASN A 484 -12.87 -5.52 -4.29
N VAL A 485 -12.39 -6.47 -3.51
CA VAL A 485 -11.86 -6.24 -2.16
C VAL A 485 -10.55 -7.00 -2.00
N THR A 486 -9.50 -6.32 -1.56
CA THR A 486 -8.23 -6.93 -1.18
C THR A 486 -7.99 -6.69 0.30
N VAL A 487 -7.78 -7.76 1.05
CA VAL A 487 -7.43 -7.73 2.48
C VAL A 487 -5.96 -8.11 2.62
N ILE A 488 -5.16 -7.28 3.29
CA ILE A 488 -3.70 -7.38 3.34
C ILE A 488 -3.24 -7.41 4.80
N PHE A 489 -2.43 -8.40 5.16
CA PHE A 489 -1.96 -8.65 6.52
C PHE A 489 -0.51 -8.22 6.74
N SER A 490 -0.07 -8.25 8.01
CA SER A 490 1.26 -7.77 8.40
C SER A 490 2.40 -8.71 8.01
N SER A 491 2.09 -9.99 7.81
CA SER A 491 3.03 -10.94 7.21
C SER A 491 3.27 -10.74 5.71
N GLY A 492 2.46 -9.93 5.03
CA GLY A 492 2.43 -9.84 3.57
C GLY A 492 1.47 -10.83 2.90
N ALA A 493 0.72 -11.62 3.68
CA ALA A 493 -0.38 -12.42 3.16
C ALA A 493 -1.54 -11.53 2.68
N ALA A 494 -2.21 -11.92 1.60
CA ALA A 494 -3.39 -11.22 1.10
C ALA A 494 -4.50 -12.15 0.62
N VAL A 495 -5.72 -11.63 0.65
CA VAL A 495 -6.90 -12.27 0.10
C VAL A 495 -7.59 -11.29 -0.85
N GLU A 496 -7.64 -11.63 -2.13
CA GLU A 496 -8.38 -10.90 -3.15
C GLU A 496 -9.74 -11.54 -3.39
N LEU A 497 -10.80 -10.76 -3.22
CA LEU A 497 -12.18 -11.16 -3.51
C LEU A 497 -12.72 -10.37 -4.69
N ARG A 498 -13.22 -11.09 -5.68
CA ARG A 498 -13.80 -10.51 -6.90
C ARG A 498 -15.18 -11.08 -7.14
N LEU A 499 -16.16 -10.20 -7.38
CA LEU A 499 -17.53 -10.56 -7.69
C LEU A 499 -17.81 -10.28 -9.17
N HIS A 500 -18.04 -11.34 -9.96
CA HIS A 500 -18.39 -11.22 -11.36
C HIS A 500 -19.65 -12.04 -11.66
N GLU A 501 -20.68 -11.37 -12.20
CA GLU A 501 -21.95 -11.99 -12.62
C GLU A 501 -22.59 -12.87 -11.52
N GLY A 502 -22.45 -12.44 -10.26
CA GLY A 502 -23.00 -13.13 -9.08
C GLY A 502 -22.16 -14.30 -8.55
N ALA A 503 -20.99 -14.56 -9.12
CA ALA A 503 -20.01 -15.54 -8.64
C ALA A 503 -18.83 -14.84 -7.96
N MET A 504 -18.59 -15.17 -6.68
CA MET A 504 -17.44 -14.69 -5.92
C MET A 504 -16.24 -15.62 -6.16
N THR A 505 -15.09 -15.04 -6.47
CA THR A 505 -13.79 -15.70 -6.49
C THR A 505 -12.97 -15.19 -5.31
N ALA A 506 -12.25 -16.09 -4.63
CA ALA A 506 -11.30 -15.72 -3.60
C ALA A 506 -9.91 -16.29 -3.94
N THR A 507 -8.93 -15.40 -4.11
CA THR A 507 -7.53 -15.73 -4.34
C THR A 507 -6.73 -15.40 -3.09
N VAL A 508 -5.99 -16.37 -2.56
CA VAL A 508 -5.10 -16.18 -1.41
C VAL A 508 -3.66 -16.11 -1.91
N LEU A 509 -2.94 -15.05 -1.54
CA LEU A 509 -1.54 -14.82 -1.85
C LEU A 509 -0.71 -14.98 -0.58
N LEU A 510 0.26 -15.89 -0.60
CA LEU A 510 1.12 -16.16 0.55
C LEU A 510 2.60 -15.96 0.21
N PRO A 511 3.33 -15.16 1.00
CA PRO A 511 4.78 -15.11 0.96
C PRO A 511 5.42 -16.49 1.22
N VAL A 512 6.65 -16.69 0.74
CA VAL A 512 7.39 -17.96 0.85
C VAL A 512 7.65 -18.39 2.29
N GLU A 513 7.58 -17.47 3.25
CA GLU A 513 7.72 -17.71 4.68
C GLU A 513 6.60 -18.58 5.27
N PHE A 514 5.51 -18.81 4.51
CA PHE A 514 4.43 -19.73 4.85
C PHE A 514 4.67 -21.15 4.30
N SER A 515 5.75 -21.40 3.55
CA SER A 515 6.02 -22.72 2.98
C SER A 515 6.15 -23.79 4.07
N ASN A 516 5.51 -24.94 3.87
CA ASN A 516 5.39 -26.03 4.85
C ASN A 516 4.62 -25.68 6.14
N HIS A 517 3.92 -24.54 6.17
CA HIS A 517 3.10 -24.11 7.31
C HIS A 517 1.63 -23.92 6.93
N SER A 518 1.20 -24.46 5.79
CA SER A 518 -0.17 -24.34 5.28
C SER A 518 -0.97 -25.62 5.50
N LEU A 519 -2.19 -25.46 5.97
CA LEU A 519 -3.19 -26.50 6.14
C LEU A 519 -4.52 -25.99 5.57
N GLY A 520 -5.38 -26.89 5.10
CA GLY A 520 -6.72 -26.53 4.62
C GLY A 520 -6.95 -26.92 3.16
N LEU A 521 -8.02 -26.36 2.58
CA LEU A 521 -8.44 -26.66 1.21
C LEU A 521 -7.52 -26.09 0.12
N LEU A 522 -6.60 -25.18 0.44
CA LEU A 522 -5.61 -24.68 -0.52
C LEU A 522 -4.30 -25.47 -0.53
N GLY A 523 -4.23 -26.58 0.20
CA GLY A 523 -3.14 -27.54 0.12
C GLY A 523 -1.94 -27.26 1.03
N TRP A 524 -0.93 -28.13 0.91
CA TRP A 524 0.32 -28.06 1.67
C TRP A 524 1.38 -27.40 0.78
N MET A 525 1.73 -26.16 1.08
CA MET A 525 2.53 -25.29 0.22
C MET A 525 4.02 -25.63 0.33
N ASN A 526 4.46 -26.63 -0.43
CA ASN A 526 5.84 -27.13 -0.47
C ASN A 526 6.42 -27.25 -1.89
N SER A 527 5.64 -26.88 -2.92
CA SER A 527 5.95 -27.03 -4.35
C SER A 527 5.77 -28.45 -4.90
N ASP A 528 4.99 -29.30 -4.22
CA ASP A 528 4.61 -30.64 -4.65
C ASP A 528 3.08 -30.79 -4.66
N PRO A 529 2.42 -30.77 -5.82
CA PRO A 529 0.96 -30.89 -5.89
C PRO A 529 0.44 -32.29 -5.50
N SER A 530 1.32 -33.30 -5.32
CA SER A 530 0.89 -34.67 -5.06
C SER A 530 0.47 -34.92 -3.60
N ASP A 531 0.84 -34.04 -2.67
CA ASP A 531 0.46 -34.13 -1.26
C ASP A 531 -0.52 -33.04 -0.80
N ASP A 532 -1.01 -32.23 -1.73
CA ASP A 532 -1.94 -31.13 -1.45
C ASP A 532 -3.27 -31.59 -0.82
N LEU A 533 -3.72 -32.81 -1.10
CA LEU A 533 -4.90 -33.40 -0.47
C LEU A 533 -4.54 -34.13 0.85
N THR A 534 -3.77 -33.45 1.70
CA THR A 534 -3.43 -33.94 3.04
C THR A 534 -4.54 -33.63 4.02
N THR A 535 -5.05 -34.66 4.71
CA THR A 535 -6.08 -34.52 5.75
C THR A 535 -5.50 -33.94 7.05
N ARG A 536 -6.37 -33.54 7.99
CA ARG A 536 -5.94 -33.09 9.33
C ARG A 536 -5.11 -34.10 10.12
N SER A 537 -5.27 -35.39 9.85
CA SER A 537 -4.50 -36.47 10.47
C SER A 537 -3.14 -36.72 9.78
N GLY A 538 -2.84 -36.01 8.70
CA GLY A 538 -1.61 -36.17 7.91
C GLY A 538 -1.67 -37.28 6.86
N GLU A 539 -2.86 -37.81 6.57
CA GLU A 539 -3.04 -38.80 5.49
C GLU A 539 -3.18 -38.08 4.15
N VAL A 540 -2.41 -38.50 3.15
CA VAL A 540 -2.45 -37.96 1.78
C VAL A 540 -3.44 -38.75 0.93
N ILE A 541 -4.40 -38.04 0.34
CA ILE A 541 -5.35 -38.63 -0.62
C ILE A 541 -4.80 -38.48 -2.03
N SER A 542 -4.94 -39.54 -2.83
CA SER A 542 -4.48 -39.56 -4.22
C SER A 542 -5.12 -38.44 -5.05
N ALA A 543 -4.34 -37.78 -5.91
CA ALA A 543 -4.88 -36.83 -6.89
C ALA A 543 -5.86 -37.47 -7.90
N ASN A 544 -5.84 -38.80 -8.05
CA ASN A 544 -6.77 -39.57 -8.87
C ASN A 544 -7.95 -40.14 -8.06
N ALA A 545 -8.15 -39.67 -6.83
CA ALA A 545 -9.27 -40.08 -5.98
C ALA A 545 -10.62 -39.82 -6.65
N THR A 546 -11.64 -40.58 -6.27
CA THR A 546 -13.00 -40.34 -6.76
C THR A 546 -13.56 -39.04 -6.20
N GLN A 547 -14.57 -38.50 -6.86
CA GLN A 547 -15.19 -37.25 -6.42
C GLN A 547 -15.81 -37.38 -5.01
N GLU A 548 -16.26 -38.57 -4.63
CA GLU A 548 -16.74 -38.91 -3.28
C GLU A 548 -15.64 -38.89 -2.22
N GLU A 549 -14.45 -39.39 -2.56
CA GLU A 549 -13.26 -39.34 -1.68
C GLU A 549 -12.81 -37.89 -1.48
N ILE A 550 -12.76 -37.08 -2.54
CA ILE A 550 -12.46 -35.65 -2.48
C ILE A 550 -13.52 -34.89 -1.68
N PHE A 551 -14.80 -35.28 -1.79
CA PHE A 551 -15.86 -34.68 -0.99
C PHE A 551 -15.69 -34.98 0.50
N THR A 552 -15.31 -36.21 0.85
CA THR A 552 -15.03 -36.62 2.22
C THR A 552 -13.82 -35.88 2.79
N PHE A 553 -12.76 -35.72 1.99
CA PHE A 553 -11.60 -34.88 2.29
C PHE A 553 -12.01 -33.44 2.64
N GLY A 554 -12.76 -32.79 1.74
CA GLY A 554 -13.16 -31.40 1.92
C GLY A 554 -14.06 -31.21 3.14
N ALA A 555 -14.98 -32.15 3.38
CA ALA A 555 -15.87 -32.15 4.54
C ALA A 555 -15.09 -32.20 5.87
N ALA A 556 -13.95 -32.89 5.92
CA ALA A 556 -13.10 -32.98 7.10
C ALA A 556 -12.39 -31.66 7.47
N TRP A 557 -12.37 -30.67 6.56
CA TRP A 557 -11.82 -29.34 6.80
C TRP A 557 -12.83 -28.34 7.40
N ASN A 558 -13.98 -28.81 7.87
CA ASN A 558 -15.00 -27.97 8.51
C ASN A 558 -14.50 -27.26 9.79
N ILE A 559 -15.00 -26.06 10.05
CA ILE A 559 -14.60 -25.29 11.24
C ILE A 559 -15.41 -25.71 12.47
N SER A 560 -14.99 -25.24 13.65
CA SER A 560 -15.78 -25.31 14.88
C SER A 560 -16.41 -23.96 15.22
N ASN A 561 -17.49 -23.96 15.99
CA ASN A 561 -18.13 -22.73 16.46
C ASN A 561 -17.18 -21.85 17.28
N MET A 562 -16.26 -22.45 18.05
CA MET A 562 -15.27 -21.72 18.85
C MET A 562 -14.20 -21.04 18.01
N SER A 563 -13.89 -21.60 16.83
CA SER A 563 -12.90 -21.06 15.90
C SER A 563 -13.52 -20.14 14.84
N SER A 564 -14.84 -20.01 14.79
CA SER A 564 -15.52 -19.27 13.74
C SER A 564 -15.17 -17.79 13.78
N LEU A 565 -14.79 -17.26 12.62
CA LEU A 565 -14.56 -15.83 12.40
C LEU A 565 -15.80 -15.12 11.85
N PHE A 566 -16.88 -15.85 11.56
CA PHE A 566 -18.04 -15.30 10.89
C PHE A 566 -19.00 -14.58 11.82
N THR A 567 -19.73 -13.63 11.22
CA THR A 567 -20.87 -12.95 11.82
C THR A 567 -22.15 -13.76 11.60
N TYR A 568 -22.98 -13.86 12.64
CA TYR A 568 -24.28 -14.52 12.60
C TYR A 568 -25.38 -13.53 13.02
N ASP A 569 -25.59 -12.51 12.18
CA ASP A 569 -26.46 -11.35 12.41
C ASP A 569 -27.92 -11.55 11.94
N SER A 570 -28.32 -12.77 11.59
CA SER A 570 -29.70 -13.10 11.23
C SER A 570 -30.11 -14.49 11.69
N HIS A 571 -31.42 -14.70 11.89
CA HIS A 571 -31.99 -16.01 12.20
C HIS A 571 -31.59 -17.07 11.17
N TYR A 572 -31.59 -16.72 9.87
CA TYR A 572 -31.15 -17.62 8.82
C TYR A 572 -29.72 -18.13 9.04
N LEU A 573 -28.78 -17.24 9.37
CA LEU A 573 -27.38 -17.62 9.59
C LEU A 573 -27.21 -18.48 10.84
N LEU A 574 -27.95 -18.17 11.91
CA LEU A 574 -27.95 -18.96 13.13
C LEU A 574 -28.48 -20.38 12.88
N ASP A 575 -29.64 -20.50 12.24
CA ASP A 575 -30.32 -21.76 12.01
C ASP A 575 -29.63 -22.63 10.94
N SER A 576 -28.94 -22.01 9.98
CA SER A 576 -28.29 -22.73 8.88
C SER A 576 -26.82 -23.08 9.13
N TYR A 577 -26.10 -22.33 9.97
CA TYR A 577 -24.64 -22.48 10.12
C TYR A 577 -24.17 -22.55 11.58
N PHE A 578 -24.79 -21.80 12.50
CA PHE A 578 -24.30 -21.74 13.88
C PHE A 578 -24.77 -22.91 14.75
N PHE A 579 -26.07 -23.22 14.73
CA PHE A 579 -26.64 -24.30 15.54
C PHE A 579 -26.41 -25.71 14.96
N PRO A 580 -26.48 -25.92 13.62
CA PRO A 580 -26.17 -27.23 13.03
C PRO A 580 -24.68 -27.58 13.10
N LEU A 581 -24.34 -28.78 12.60
CA LEU A 581 -22.95 -29.12 12.30
C LEU A 581 -22.42 -28.18 11.20
N SER A 582 -21.15 -27.76 11.33
CA SER A 582 -20.52 -26.82 10.40
C SER A 582 -20.48 -27.32 8.95
N HIS A 583 -20.41 -28.63 8.74
CA HIS A 583 -20.65 -29.27 7.44
C HIS A 583 -22.03 -29.94 7.48
N ASP A 584 -22.85 -29.74 6.45
CA ASP A 584 -24.15 -30.39 6.30
C ASP A 584 -23.97 -31.83 5.74
N PRO A 585 -24.04 -32.89 6.59
CA PRO A 585 -23.80 -34.25 6.14
C PRO A 585 -24.96 -34.80 5.29
N ALA A 586 -26.12 -34.13 5.28
CA ALA A 586 -27.26 -34.53 4.46
C ALA A 586 -27.17 -33.99 3.02
N PHE A 587 -26.27 -33.02 2.78
CA PHE A 587 -26.05 -32.47 1.46
C PHE A 587 -25.04 -33.31 0.68
N VAL A 588 -25.49 -33.95 -0.40
CA VAL A 588 -24.63 -34.67 -1.35
C VAL A 588 -24.74 -34.00 -2.72
N PRO A 589 -23.66 -33.46 -3.29
CA PRO A 589 -23.69 -32.77 -4.57
C PRO A 589 -23.82 -33.77 -5.73
N ALA A 590 -24.28 -33.26 -6.89
CA ALA A 590 -24.21 -34.04 -8.12
C ALA A 590 -22.77 -34.08 -8.62
N PHE A 591 -22.10 -35.23 -8.46
CA PHE A 591 -20.69 -35.41 -8.85
C PHE A 591 -20.46 -35.44 -10.36
N SER A 592 -21.49 -35.73 -11.17
CA SER A 592 -21.44 -35.59 -12.62
C SER A 592 -22.81 -35.26 -13.21
N LEU A 593 -22.81 -34.37 -14.21
CA LEU A 593 -23.97 -34.05 -15.03
C LEU A 593 -23.56 -34.13 -16.50
N PRO A 594 -23.79 -35.26 -17.19
CA PRO A 594 -23.41 -35.40 -18.59
C PRO A 594 -24.23 -34.44 -19.47
N LEU A 595 -23.53 -33.79 -20.41
CA LEU A 595 -24.16 -32.96 -21.44
C LEU A 595 -25.12 -33.82 -22.28
N LYS A 596 -26.39 -33.41 -22.36
CA LYS A 596 -27.35 -34.05 -23.26
C LYS A 596 -27.22 -33.43 -24.66
N PRO A 597 -27.28 -34.21 -25.76
CA PRO A 597 -27.20 -33.68 -27.11
C PRO A 597 -28.27 -32.63 -27.45
N ASP A 598 -29.46 -32.77 -26.84
CA ASP A 598 -30.60 -31.86 -27.03
C ASP A 598 -30.63 -30.70 -26.00
N ASP A 599 -29.53 -30.46 -25.27
CA ASP A 599 -29.50 -29.41 -24.26
C ASP A 599 -29.55 -28.03 -24.93
N THR A 600 -30.55 -27.23 -24.57
CA THR A 600 -30.82 -25.92 -25.19
C THR A 600 -29.67 -24.94 -25.00
N LEU A 601 -28.81 -25.15 -23.99
CA LEU A 601 -27.65 -24.31 -23.71
C LEU A 601 -26.38 -24.80 -24.42
N ALA A 602 -26.38 -25.99 -25.03
CA ALA A 602 -25.18 -26.63 -25.54
C ALA A 602 -24.43 -25.79 -26.58
N ALA A 603 -25.16 -25.21 -27.55
CA ALA A 603 -24.54 -24.45 -28.64
C ALA A 603 -23.85 -23.18 -28.11
N ASP A 604 -24.55 -22.37 -27.33
CA ASP A 604 -24.01 -21.12 -26.77
C ASP A 604 -22.87 -21.41 -25.79
N MET A 605 -23.04 -22.41 -24.92
CA MET A 605 -22.02 -22.82 -23.96
C MET A 605 -20.73 -23.27 -24.65
N LEU A 606 -20.81 -24.14 -25.66
CA LEU A 606 -19.63 -24.64 -26.38
C LEU A 606 -18.96 -23.53 -27.20
N SER A 607 -19.70 -22.51 -27.63
CA SER A 607 -19.12 -21.34 -28.29
C SER A 607 -18.37 -20.40 -27.33
N MET A 608 -18.79 -20.37 -26.06
CA MET A 608 -18.24 -19.51 -25.01
C MET A 608 -17.10 -20.17 -24.24
N CYS A 609 -17.25 -21.45 -23.87
CA CYS A 609 -16.29 -22.21 -23.09
C CYS A 609 -15.23 -22.84 -23.98
N LEU A 610 -14.22 -22.06 -24.37
CA LEU A 610 -13.12 -22.49 -25.24
C LEU A 610 -11.75 -22.30 -24.54
N GLY A 611 -10.78 -23.14 -24.92
CA GLY A 611 -9.41 -23.07 -24.43
C GLY A 611 -9.21 -23.68 -23.03
N GLU A 612 -8.14 -23.27 -22.35
CA GLU A 612 -7.85 -23.71 -20.99
C GLU A 612 -8.92 -23.19 -20.01
N GLY A 613 -9.36 -24.07 -19.10
CA GLY A 613 -10.43 -23.77 -18.15
C GLY A 613 -11.85 -23.98 -18.70
N ALA A 614 -12.00 -24.34 -19.99
CA ALA A 614 -13.30 -24.66 -20.59
C ALA A 614 -14.06 -25.74 -19.83
N GLN A 615 -13.37 -26.72 -19.23
CA GLN A 615 -13.98 -27.78 -18.42
C GLN A 615 -14.75 -27.22 -17.22
N PHE A 616 -14.21 -26.22 -16.52
CA PHE A 616 -14.88 -25.57 -15.39
C PHE A 616 -16.07 -24.74 -15.86
N CYS A 617 -15.89 -24.01 -16.96
CA CYS A 617 -16.95 -23.23 -17.60
C CYS A 617 -18.15 -24.10 -18.03
N ILE A 618 -17.89 -25.22 -18.70
CA ILE A 618 -18.91 -26.17 -19.14
C ILE A 618 -19.63 -26.77 -17.93
N HIS A 619 -18.87 -27.27 -16.97
CA HIS A 619 -19.40 -27.84 -15.75
C HIS A 619 -20.35 -26.86 -15.05
N ASP A 620 -19.89 -25.64 -14.80
CA ASP A 620 -20.65 -24.66 -14.05
C ASP A 620 -21.85 -24.13 -14.81
N THR A 621 -21.77 -24.03 -16.14
CA THR A 621 -22.93 -23.73 -16.99
C THR A 621 -24.01 -24.80 -16.85
N LEU A 622 -23.64 -26.09 -16.89
CA LEU A 622 -24.59 -27.20 -16.87
C LEU A 622 -25.23 -27.38 -15.49
N ILE A 623 -24.45 -27.22 -14.42
CA ILE A 623 -24.95 -27.34 -13.05
C ILE A 623 -25.84 -26.13 -12.70
N SER A 624 -25.38 -24.91 -12.96
CA SER A 624 -26.11 -23.69 -12.59
C SER A 624 -27.24 -23.33 -13.57
N ARG A 625 -27.23 -23.92 -14.76
CA ARG A 625 -28.09 -23.55 -15.90
C ARG A 625 -27.96 -22.07 -16.29
N SER A 626 -26.75 -21.52 -16.17
CA SER A 626 -26.46 -20.11 -16.44
C SER A 626 -25.15 -19.94 -17.22
N LEU A 627 -25.25 -19.38 -18.43
CA LEU A 627 -24.08 -18.99 -19.23
C LEU A 627 -23.24 -17.92 -18.54
N ALA A 628 -23.88 -17.02 -17.78
CA ALA A 628 -23.20 -15.96 -17.04
C ALA A 628 -22.26 -16.55 -15.96
N VAL A 629 -22.72 -17.57 -15.23
CA VAL A 629 -21.88 -18.25 -14.22
C VAL A 629 -20.72 -18.99 -14.89
N GLY A 630 -20.96 -19.67 -16.01
CA GLY A 630 -19.89 -20.30 -16.80
C GLY A 630 -18.85 -19.29 -17.30
N ASN A 631 -19.28 -18.16 -17.84
CA ASN A 631 -18.41 -17.06 -18.30
C ASN A 631 -17.58 -16.48 -17.15
N ALA A 632 -18.21 -16.21 -15.99
CA ALA A 632 -17.51 -15.73 -14.81
C ALA A 632 -16.45 -16.73 -14.32
N THR A 633 -16.75 -18.02 -14.38
CA THR A 633 -15.81 -19.11 -14.03
C THR A 633 -14.62 -19.14 -14.97
N LEU A 634 -14.85 -19.02 -16.28
CA LEU A 634 -13.76 -18.96 -17.27
C LEU A 634 -12.87 -17.73 -17.07
N ARG A 635 -13.47 -16.56 -16.82
CA ARG A 635 -12.74 -15.32 -16.52
C ARG A 635 -11.91 -15.44 -15.24
N ALA A 636 -12.46 -16.04 -14.20
CA ALA A 636 -11.74 -16.27 -12.94
C ALA A 636 -10.52 -17.18 -13.15
N TYR A 637 -10.68 -18.27 -13.91
CA TYR A 637 -9.57 -19.15 -14.27
C TYR A 637 -8.49 -18.42 -15.08
N GLN A 638 -8.87 -17.68 -16.12
CA GLN A 638 -7.94 -16.90 -16.95
C GLN A 638 -7.20 -15.85 -16.13
N HIS A 639 -7.89 -15.21 -15.18
CA HIS A 639 -7.27 -14.25 -14.28
C HIS A 639 -6.23 -14.91 -13.37
N HIS A 640 -6.52 -16.09 -12.81
CA HIS A 640 -5.55 -16.84 -12.03
C HIS A 640 -4.34 -17.29 -12.87
N GLN A 641 -4.54 -17.74 -14.12
CA GLN A 641 -3.42 -18.05 -15.02
C GLN A 641 -2.53 -16.82 -15.29
N ALA A 642 -3.13 -15.67 -15.56
CA ALA A 642 -2.39 -14.42 -15.75
C ALA A 642 -1.62 -13.99 -14.48
N LEU A 643 -2.21 -14.21 -13.29
CA LEU A 643 -1.56 -13.99 -12.01
C LEU A 643 -0.33 -14.90 -11.85
N MET A 644 -0.48 -16.20 -12.10
CA MET A 644 0.61 -17.16 -12.01
C MET A 644 1.74 -16.86 -13.01
N GLU A 645 1.40 -16.41 -14.21
CA GLU A 645 2.39 -15.95 -15.20
C GLU A 645 3.17 -14.74 -14.68
N ALA A 646 2.48 -13.75 -14.11
CA ALA A 646 3.10 -12.55 -13.56
C ALA A 646 3.98 -12.85 -12.33
N LEU A 647 3.63 -13.86 -11.53
CA LEU A 647 4.35 -14.28 -10.33
C LEU A 647 5.47 -15.29 -10.59
N LYS A 648 5.80 -15.61 -11.84
CA LYS A 648 6.92 -16.50 -12.14
C LYS A 648 8.23 -15.99 -11.50
N PRO A 649 8.99 -16.84 -10.78
CA PRO A 649 10.31 -16.48 -10.30
C PRO A 649 11.24 -16.12 -11.45
N VAL A 650 12.10 -15.13 -11.22
CA VAL A 650 13.16 -14.75 -12.15
C VAL A 650 14.49 -14.65 -11.40
N VAL A 651 15.59 -14.91 -12.09
CA VAL A 651 16.93 -14.84 -11.50
C VAL A 651 17.53 -13.46 -11.76
N SER A 652 17.99 -12.81 -10.69
CA SER A 652 18.71 -11.54 -10.74
C SER A 652 20.12 -11.70 -10.19
N CYS A 653 21.12 -11.23 -10.92
CA CYS A 653 22.52 -11.22 -10.46
C CYS A 653 22.85 -9.98 -9.61
N GLY A 654 21.90 -9.06 -9.46
CA GLY A 654 22.07 -7.80 -8.74
C GLY A 654 22.85 -6.74 -9.53
N TRP A 655 22.82 -5.52 -9.03
CA TRP A 655 23.48 -4.37 -9.64
C TRP A 655 25.00 -4.48 -9.60
N LEU A 656 25.66 -3.96 -10.65
CA LEU A 656 27.12 -3.81 -10.71
C LEU A 656 27.52 -2.34 -10.74
N PRO A 657 28.60 -1.96 -10.03
CA PRO A 657 29.04 -0.57 -9.98
C PRO A 657 29.66 -0.11 -11.29
N THR A 658 29.37 1.14 -11.64
CA THR A 658 30.02 1.84 -12.74
C THR A 658 31.49 2.11 -12.40
N PRO A 659 32.46 1.71 -13.24
CA PRO A 659 33.87 1.95 -12.98
C PRO A 659 34.17 3.45 -12.84
N ARG A 660 34.97 3.81 -11.83
CA ARG A 660 35.47 5.19 -11.71
C ARG A 660 36.30 5.54 -12.95
N ASN A 661 36.04 6.69 -13.57
CA ASN A 661 36.63 7.09 -14.87
C ASN A 661 36.26 6.15 -16.03
N GLY A 662 35.08 5.53 -15.96
CA GLY A 662 34.51 4.73 -17.03
C GLY A 662 33.00 4.84 -17.09
N LYS A 663 32.40 4.00 -17.92
CA LYS A 663 30.96 3.90 -18.16
C LYS A 663 30.55 2.44 -18.14
N LYS A 664 29.33 2.19 -17.67
CA LYS A 664 28.64 0.92 -17.73
C LYS A 664 27.47 1.07 -18.70
N ASN A 665 27.39 0.19 -19.68
CA ASN A 665 26.30 0.15 -20.65
C ASN A 665 25.37 -1.03 -20.31
N GLY A 666 24.10 -0.71 -20.07
CA GLY A 666 23.06 -1.65 -19.68
C GLY A 666 22.57 -1.45 -18.24
N THR A 667 21.26 -1.66 -18.05
CA THR A 667 20.53 -1.43 -16.79
C THR A 667 19.63 -2.62 -16.42
N HIS A 668 19.78 -3.75 -17.12
CA HIS A 668 19.02 -4.97 -16.83
C HIS A 668 19.95 -6.01 -16.19
N TYR A 669 19.52 -6.57 -15.07
CA TYR A 669 20.34 -7.44 -14.20
C TYR A 669 19.80 -8.88 -14.09
N LEU A 670 18.81 -9.21 -14.92
CA LEU A 670 18.22 -10.54 -14.96
C LEU A 670 19.07 -11.52 -15.78
N GLU A 671 18.83 -12.81 -15.58
CA GLU A 671 19.46 -13.91 -16.31
C GLU A 671 19.56 -13.66 -17.82
N GLY A 672 20.72 -13.97 -18.40
CA GLY A 672 21.01 -13.80 -19.82
C GLY A 672 21.33 -12.35 -20.24
N LYS A 673 21.13 -11.35 -19.37
CA LYS A 673 21.53 -9.97 -19.67
C LYS A 673 23.04 -9.80 -19.55
N THR A 674 23.61 -9.03 -20.46
CA THR A 674 25.04 -8.72 -20.51
C THR A 674 25.26 -7.22 -20.38
N LEU A 675 26.15 -6.84 -19.48
CA LEU A 675 26.61 -5.46 -19.27
C LEU A 675 27.99 -5.31 -19.89
N SER A 676 28.22 -4.20 -20.60
CA SER A 676 29.52 -3.86 -21.17
C SER A 676 30.11 -2.62 -20.51
N PHE A 677 31.44 -2.57 -20.42
CA PHE A 677 32.15 -1.54 -19.70
C PHE A 677 33.18 -0.86 -20.59
N THR A 678 33.26 0.46 -20.50
CA THR A 678 34.21 1.27 -21.25
C THR A 678 34.91 2.26 -20.32
N CYS A 679 36.12 2.68 -20.68
CA CYS A 679 36.84 3.69 -19.92
C CYS A 679 36.82 5.03 -20.63
N ASN A 680 36.87 6.11 -19.84
CA ASN A 680 37.05 7.45 -20.36
C ASN A 680 38.44 7.59 -20.99
N GLU A 681 38.61 8.60 -21.83
CA GLU A 681 39.88 8.89 -22.48
C GLU A 681 41.04 9.00 -21.48
N GLY A 682 42.17 8.37 -21.78
CA GLY A 682 43.36 8.32 -20.91
C GLY A 682 43.38 7.17 -19.87
N TYR A 683 42.31 6.37 -19.79
CA TYR A 683 42.22 5.19 -18.93
C TYR A 683 42.09 3.90 -19.75
N ILE A 684 42.65 2.82 -19.23
CA ILE A 684 42.61 1.48 -19.82
C ILE A 684 41.71 0.61 -18.95
N LEU A 685 40.83 -0.16 -19.61
CA LEU A 685 39.99 -1.13 -18.92
C LEU A 685 40.84 -2.31 -18.44
N TYR A 686 40.74 -2.59 -17.15
CA TYR A 686 41.37 -3.71 -16.48
C TYR A 686 40.27 -4.66 -15.97
N ARG A 687 40.49 -5.98 -16.13
CA ARG A 687 39.52 -7.07 -15.90
C ARG A 687 38.52 -7.24 -17.05
N SER A 688 37.27 -7.63 -16.76
CA SER A 688 36.30 -8.04 -17.78
C SER A 688 35.69 -6.84 -18.53
N THR A 689 35.68 -6.91 -19.86
CA THR A 689 34.99 -5.95 -20.74
C THR A 689 33.47 -6.10 -20.71
N GLU A 690 33.02 -7.32 -20.46
CA GLU A 690 31.61 -7.68 -20.41
C GLU A 690 31.35 -8.63 -19.25
N ARG A 691 30.15 -8.56 -18.67
CA ARG A 691 29.68 -9.47 -17.63
C ARG A 691 28.26 -9.88 -17.95
N THR A 692 27.99 -11.17 -17.92
CA THR A 692 26.68 -11.78 -18.22
C THR A 692 26.10 -12.40 -16.97
N CYS A 693 24.81 -12.20 -16.73
CA CYS A 693 24.11 -12.80 -15.60
C CYS A 693 23.78 -14.27 -15.89
N LEU A 694 24.25 -15.16 -15.03
CA LEU A 694 24.04 -16.61 -15.13
C LEU A 694 22.80 -17.07 -14.36
N GLN A 695 22.35 -18.29 -14.66
CA GLN A 695 21.20 -18.93 -14.02
C GLN A 695 21.37 -19.10 -12.51
N GLU A 696 22.60 -19.20 -12.01
CA GLU A 696 22.89 -19.32 -10.58
C GLU A 696 22.83 -17.95 -9.84
N GLY A 697 22.42 -16.87 -10.52
CA GLY A 697 22.34 -15.54 -9.92
C GLY A 697 23.71 -14.90 -9.66
N THR A 698 24.70 -15.24 -10.49
CA THR A 698 26.06 -14.69 -10.43
C THR A 698 26.49 -14.10 -11.78
N TRP A 699 27.31 -13.05 -11.71
CA TRP A 699 27.90 -12.42 -12.90
C TRP A 699 29.16 -13.16 -13.35
N THR A 700 29.29 -13.41 -14.66
CA THR A 700 30.56 -13.89 -15.24
C THR A 700 31.71 -12.92 -15.01
N GLY A 701 32.94 -13.42 -15.08
CA GLY A 701 34.16 -12.59 -15.08
C GLY A 701 34.40 -11.83 -13.76
N GLU A 702 35.26 -10.82 -13.83
CA GLU A 702 35.74 -10.04 -12.69
C GLU A 702 35.30 -8.57 -12.79
N GLN A 703 35.21 -7.89 -11.64
CA GLN A 703 34.82 -6.48 -11.59
C GLN A 703 35.74 -5.60 -12.46
N PRO A 704 35.19 -4.83 -13.42
CA PRO A 704 35.97 -3.91 -14.25
C PRO A 704 36.45 -2.68 -13.47
N TYR A 705 37.68 -2.25 -13.79
CA TYR A 705 38.29 -1.02 -13.30
C TYR A 705 38.90 -0.23 -14.46
N CYS A 706 38.81 1.10 -14.39
CA CYS A 706 39.52 1.97 -15.32
C CYS A 706 40.74 2.55 -14.63
N ILE A 707 41.93 2.15 -15.10
CA ILE A 707 43.22 2.53 -14.52
C ILE A 707 44.06 3.29 -15.53
N THR A 708 44.97 4.14 -15.04
CA THR A 708 45.90 4.85 -15.93
C THR A 708 46.86 3.86 -16.59
N ALA A 709 47.38 4.20 -17.76
CA ALA A 709 48.36 3.37 -18.46
C ALA A 709 49.59 3.03 -17.58
N ILE A 710 50.05 3.98 -16.75
CA ILE A 710 51.16 3.77 -15.80
C ILE A 710 50.83 2.68 -14.78
N ASN A 711 49.62 2.70 -14.21
CA ASN A 711 49.20 1.70 -13.23
C ASN A 711 48.96 0.32 -13.88
N PHE A 712 48.47 0.30 -15.11
CA PHE A 712 48.31 -0.93 -15.89
C PHE A 712 49.65 -1.63 -16.11
N LEU A 713 50.70 -0.89 -16.48
CA LEU A 713 52.04 -1.42 -16.66
C LEU A 713 52.62 -1.98 -15.34
N LYS A 714 52.48 -1.26 -14.22
CA LYS A 714 52.95 -1.71 -12.89
C LYS A 714 52.26 -3.00 -12.42
N LEU A 715 50.94 -3.12 -12.63
CA LEU A 715 50.19 -4.32 -12.27
C LEU A 715 50.61 -5.53 -13.14
N ASN A 716 50.90 -5.31 -14.42
CA ASN A 716 51.41 -6.36 -15.28
C ASN A 716 52.85 -6.78 -14.91
N GLU A 717 53.73 -5.87 -14.52
CA GLU A 717 55.06 -6.20 -14.01
C GLU A 717 55.00 -7.01 -12.71
N GLN A 718 54.10 -6.66 -11.79
CA GLN A 718 53.87 -7.44 -10.56
C GLN A 718 53.30 -8.84 -10.84
N ASN A 719 52.35 -8.98 -11.78
CA ASN A 719 51.84 -10.29 -12.19
C ASN A 719 52.90 -11.15 -12.90
N GLN A 720 53.81 -10.54 -13.67
CA GLN A 720 54.97 -11.24 -14.24
C GLN A 720 55.95 -11.70 -13.15
N LEU A 721 56.24 -10.87 -12.15
CA LEU A 721 57.09 -11.26 -11.02
C LEU A 721 56.46 -12.35 -10.15
N LEU A 722 55.13 -12.31 -9.93
CA LEU A 722 54.38 -13.35 -9.23
C LEU A 722 54.35 -14.69 -9.98
N SER A 723 54.17 -14.66 -11.30
CA SER A 723 54.23 -15.87 -12.14
C SER A 723 55.64 -16.45 -12.24
N LEU A 724 56.69 -15.61 -12.27
CA LEU A 724 58.08 -16.04 -12.16
C LEU A 724 58.40 -16.62 -10.77
N TRP A 725 57.81 -16.07 -9.70
CA TRP A 725 57.95 -16.60 -8.34
C TRP A 725 57.25 -17.95 -8.13
N THR A 726 56.07 -18.17 -8.71
CA THR A 726 55.40 -19.49 -8.67
C THR A 726 56.13 -20.52 -9.52
N LEU A 727 56.69 -20.14 -10.67
CA LEU A 727 57.56 -21.02 -11.47
C LEU A 727 58.85 -21.38 -10.73
N SER A 728 59.46 -20.47 -9.97
CA SER A 728 60.66 -20.72 -9.17
C SER A 728 60.44 -21.55 -7.90
N LYS A 729 59.18 -21.81 -7.49
CA LYS A 729 58.84 -22.72 -6.37
C LYS A 729 58.45 -24.13 -6.85
N CYS A 730 58.26 -24.32 -8.15
CA CYS A 730 58.01 -25.63 -8.78
C CYS A 730 59.28 -26.26 -9.38
N LEU A 731 60.41 -25.53 -9.38
CA LEU A 731 61.77 -26.02 -9.61
C LEU A 731 62.46 -26.20 -8.26
#